data_AF-A0A1G1XLH2-F1
#
_entry.id   AF-A0A1G1XLH2-F1
#
_cell.length_a   1.000
_cell.length_b   1.000
_cell.length_c   1.000
_cell.angle_alpha   90.00
_cell.angle_beta   90.00
_cell.angle_gamma   90.00
#
_symmetry.space_group_name_H-M   'P 1'
#
loop_
_entity.id
_entity.type
_entity.pdbx_description
1 polymer ?
#
loop_
_entity_poly.entity_id
_entity_poly.type
_entity_poly.pdbx_seq_one_letter_code
_entity_poly.pdbx_strand_id
1 'polypeptide(L)'
;MKYLLSPQEYTLPNPRIDGWKKLQEVKARIVDIFIFPLEIFQYYFEHKDLPKEFTDEVLAAANKVIAESVSKAALVRRAYVVPGLENPPGPRFLGLTTSEKVVQAVKDLFQFAIDQKYHEVKNSQISGWIEPPSTLLDVEKFEKDPANTLIPYGGYGIFENGNVIIYSVFGINEGVQSLVADRYEVEFRRGKAFINKKEVPQKNLMLCTSKGSSANLFNVPIELQFDQVLSDAEITEVARVVNDLSQKYGPQRIEFSTDENGICFNEVADYWKEAKKDINENINLKGKVSVIDNITDFAKLGLASQEDLLSGKIIVKVGESIITNRDYDVLGALAAWKDNLYVLYPGVAATQHAMRVLTDKGHKAFLIGNQKFDEGDLTQIVVSGGKVRVTNLSKTENQDYVSLWDASLLGVELCGGKADRLSKMKILGFQVPHGAVLTTKLSDKILEKLGLKAPIMVADFPKVFQALASPSQEIISLVYFLLADYKQSNKAFSTRSSATIEDGSKDSMAGMFDTHLNVSGNDLVTNSIKVIQSAFSPLIVQHLNNNLGLAEKMKIAVVLQEMVDARCAGVIFGAKAQTGNTDIVEIEANQGLGEAIVSGQAKQVEQYKFSRSERKIIERKGPEILSQPEAKALFMLSERLRQEFNDTPQDIEWVIDQSGQIWVLQSRDLFLGR
;
A
#
# COMPACT_ATOMS: atom_id res chain seq x y z
N MET A 1 38.06 -19.07 27.68
CA MET A 1 36.60 -19.26 27.47
C MET A 1 36.28 -18.45 26.22
N LYS A 2 35.54 -18.98 25.24
CA LYS A 2 35.13 -18.18 24.08
C LYS A 2 33.95 -17.32 24.53
N TYR A 3 34.06 -16.00 24.44
CA TYR A 3 33.06 -15.09 24.98
C TYR A 3 32.03 -14.60 23.94
N LEU A 4 32.21 -14.96 22.67
CA LEU A 4 31.21 -14.85 21.61
C LEU A 4 30.81 -16.23 21.08
N LEU A 5 29.50 -16.49 21.05
CA LEU A 5 28.93 -17.78 20.66
C LEU A 5 28.28 -17.68 19.27
N SER A 6 28.47 -18.71 18.45
CA SER A 6 27.60 -18.97 17.30
C SER A 6 26.24 -19.51 17.75
N PRO A 7 25.21 -19.52 16.89
CA PRO A 7 23.91 -20.06 17.24
C PRO A 7 23.96 -21.51 17.76
N GLN A 8 24.83 -22.36 17.21
CA GLN A 8 24.99 -23.74 17.67
C GLN A 8 25.71 -23.87 19.01
N GLU A 9 26.61 -22.94 19.34
CA GLU A 9 27.34 -22.94 20.62
C GLU A 9 26.44 -22.44 21.77
N TYR A 10 25.36 -21.71 21.48
CA TYR A 10 24.39 -21.25 22.49
C TYR A 10 23.43 -22.38 22.88
N THR A 11 23.60 -22.99 24.05
CA THR A 11 22.86 -24.21 24.43
C THR A 11 21.54 -23.97 25.17
N LEU A 12 21.32 -22.77 25.69
CA LEU A 12 20.11 -22.46 26.46
C LEU A 12 18.92 -22.18 25.54
N PRO A 13 17.68 -22.56 25.94
CA PRO A 13 16.48 -22.18 25.20
C PRO A 13 16.26 -20.68 25.27
N ASN A 14 16.18 -20.03 24.11
CA ASN A 14 15.90 -18.61 23.96
C ASN A 14 15.18 -18.40 22.62
N PRO A 15 13.88 -18.04 22.61
CA PRO A 15 13.11 -17.94 21.37
C PRO A 15 13.72 -17.04 20.28
N ARG A 16 14.46 -16.00 20.67
CA ARG A 16 15.13 -15.08 19.72
C ARG A 16 16.39 -15.69 19.10
N ILE A 17 17.08 -16.57 19.81
CA ILE A 17 18.29 -17.25 19.33
C ILE A 17 17.95 -18.58 18.65
N ASP A 18 16.95 -19.30 19.15
CA ASP A 18 16.55 -20.62 18.65
C ASP A 18 16.05 -20.56 17.20
N GLY A 19 15.51 -19.42 16.76
CA GLY A 19 15.18 -19.17 15.36
C GLY A 19 16.37 -19.33 14.40
N TRP A 20 17.56 -18.88 14.81
CA TRP A 20 18.79 -19.03 14.00
C TRP A 20 19.23 -20.48 13.89
N LYS A 21 19.10 -21.25 14.97
CA LYS A 21 19.37 -22.70 14.96
C LYS A 21 18.44 -23.41 13.99
N LYS A 22 17.13 -23.12 14.06
CA LYS A 22 16.13 -23.64 13.13
C LYS A 22 16.54 -23.40 11.67
N LEU A 23 16.96 -22.17 11.33
CA LEU A 23 17.41 -21.81 9.98
C LEU A 23 18.61 -22.65 9.51
N GLN A 24 19.62 -22.82 10.35
CA GLN A 24 20.81 -23.61 10.01
C GLN A 24 20.49 -25.09 9.81
N GLU A 25 19.56 -25.65 10.57
CA GLU A 25 19.13 -27.05 10.43
C GLU A 25 18.51 -27.35 9.06
N VAL A 26 17.85 -26.38 8.44
CA VAL A 26 17.30 -26.47 7.07
C VAL A 26 18.24 -25.93 6.00
N LYS A 27 19.51 -25.70 6.37
CA LYS A 27 20.57 -25.15 5.49
C LYS A 27 20.18 -23.82 4.85
N ALA A 28 19.39 -23.00 5.56
CA ALA A 28 19.12 -21.64 5.13
C ALA A 28 20.39 -20.79 5.27
N ARG A 29 20.61 -19.88 4.32
CA ARG A 29 21.71 -18.92 4.39
C ARG A 29 21.39 -17.85 5.42
N ILE A 30 22.14 -17.83 6.53
CA ILE A 30 22.01 -16.82 7.58
C ILE A 30 23.18 -15.83 7.53
N VAL A 31 23.01 -14.67 8.15
CA VAL A 31 24.13 -13.77 8.44
C VAL A 31 24.99 -14.30 9.59
N ASP A 32 26.27 -13.95 9.60
CA ASP A 32 27.17 -14.25 10.70
C ASP A 32 26.76 -13.44 11.94
N ILE A 33 26.25 -14.12 12.98
CA ILE A 33 25.92 -13.48 14.26
C ILE A 33 26.84 -13.95 15.39
N PHE A 34 27.13 -13.04 16.30
CA PHE A 34 27.99 -13.27 17.47
C PHE A 34 27.20 -13.00 18.75
N ILE A 35 26.75 -14.07 19.41
CA ILE A 35 25.84 -14.03 20.56
C ILE A 35 26.60 -13.86 21.86
N PHE A 36 26.05 -13.05 22.77
CA PHE A 36 26.60 -12.83 24.11
C PHE A 36 26.13 -13.93 25.07
N PRO A 37 27.02 -14.65 25.76
CA PRO A 37 26.66 -15.53 26.85
C PRO A 37 25.90 -14.79 27.96
N LEU A 38 25.01 -15.48 28.67
CA LEU A 38 24.20 -14.85 29.74
C LEU A 38 25.06 -14.39 30.92
N GLU A 39 26.21 -15.04 31.13
CA GLU A 39 27.18 -14.76 32.17
C GLU A 39 27.78 -13.36 32.03
N ILE A 40 27.86 -12.83 30.80
CA ILE A 40 28.38 -11.49 30.54
C ILE A 40 27.48 -10.43 31.19
N PHE A 41 26.15 -10.60 31.08
CA PHE A 41 25.22 -9.67 31.72
C PHE A 41 25.38 -9.70 33.25
N GLN A 42 25.54 -10.89 33.84
CA GLN A 42 25.75 -11.02 35.29
C GLN A 42 27.03 -10.32 35.74
N TYR A 43 28.13 -10.53 35.01
CA TYR A 43 29.38 -9.82 35.27
C TYR A 43 29.21 -8.30 35.19
N TYR A 44 28.57 -7.81 34.12
CA TYR A 44 28.30 -6.39 33.93
C TYR A 44 27.41 -5.81 35.04
N PHE A 45 26.40 -6.56 35.49
CA PHE A 45 25.52 -6.16 36.57
C PHE A 45 26.28 -5.93 37.89
N GLU A 46 27.20 -6.83 38.22
CA GLU A 46 28.02 -6.79 39.44
C GLU A 46 29.14 -5.73 39.38
N HIS A 47 29.84 -5.64 38.24
CA HIS A 47 31.09 -4.86 38.12
C HIS A 47 30.88 -3.49 37.45
N LYS A 48 29.71 -3.26 36.83
CA LYS A 48 29.39 -2.08 36.00
C LYS A 48 30.36 -1.86 34.84
N ASP A 49 31.04 -2.92 34.41
CA ASP A 49 31.90 -2.93 33.23
C ASP A 49 31.94 -4.32 32.59
N LEU A 50 32.39 -4.40 31.34
CA LEU A 50 32.53 -5.68 30.61
C LEU A 50 33.86 -6.37 30.98
N PRO A 51 33.94 -7.71 30.96
CA PRO A 51 35.21 -8.41 31.05
C PRO A 51 36.16 -7.96 29.93
N LYS A 52 37.46 -7.84 30.24
CA LYS A 52 38.44 -7.39 29.25
C LYS A 52 38.50 -8.33 28.05
N GLU A 53 38.54 -9.63 28.31
CA GLU A 53 38.61 -10.66 27.29
C GLU A 53 37.37 -10.66 26.38
N PHE A 54 36.19 -10.44 26.94
CA PHE A 54 34.95 -10.27 26.15
C PHE A 54 35.00 -8.99 25.32
N THR A 55 35.49 -7.89 25.89
CA THR A 55 35.64 -6.62 25.18
C THR A 55 36.58 -6.76 23.97
N ASP A 56 37.72 -7.44 24.15
CA ASP A 56 38.68 -7.71 23.08
C ASP A 56 38.05 -8.58 21.96
N GLU A 57 37.25 -9.59 22.32
CA GLU A 57 36.50 -10.40 21.35
C GLU A 57 35.43 -9.59 20.60
N VAL A 58 34.66 -8.75 21.30
CA VAL A 58 33.66 -7.85 20.70
C VAL A 58 34.32 -6.88 19.72
N LEU A 59 35.47 -6.29 20.08
CA LEU A 59 36.22 -5.41 19.20
C LEU A 59 36.65 -6.12 17.91
N ALA A 60 37.19 -7.33 18.04
CA ALA A 60 37.63 -8.13 16.89
C ALA A 60 36.46 -8.54 15.99
N ALA A 61 35.35 -9.04 16.56
CA ALA A 61 34.15 -9.40 15.82
C ALA A 61 33.52 -8.19 15.13
N ALA A 62 33.43 -7.05 15.82
CA ALA A 62 32.93 -5.80 15.25
C ALA A 62 33.80 -5.33 14.07
N ASN A 63 35.13 -5.37 14.20
CA ASN A 63 36.03 -5.01 13.09
C ASN A 63 35.84 -5.93 11.88
N LYS A 64 35.66 -7.24 12.10
CA LYS A 64 35.35 -8.20 11.03
C LYS A 64 34.04 -7.84 10.33
N VAL A 65 32.95 -7.72 11.10
CA VAL A 65 31.60 -7.40 10.59
C VAL A 65 31.59 -6.06 9.82
N ILE A 66 32.25 -5.04 10.36
CA ILE A 66 32.37 -3.72 9.72
C ILE A 66 33.20 -3.80 8.43
N ALA A 67 34.29 -4.55 8.43
CA ALA A 67 35.16 -4.67 7.26
C ALA A 67 34.46 -5.43 6.11
N GLU A 68 33.72 -6.48 6.43
CA GLU A 68 33.05 -7.35 5.46
C GLU A 68 31.71 -6.79 4.97
N SER A 69 31.01 -5.95 5.76
CA SER A 69 29.72 -5.40 5.32
C SER A 69 29.86 -4.31 4.24
N VAL A 70 28.89 -4.28 3.31
CA VAL A 70 28.74 -3.22 2.28
C VAL A 70 28.65 -1.84 2.92
N SER A 71 27.94 -1.76 4.05
CA SER A 71 27.61 -0.53 4.76
C SER A 71 28.72 -0.01 5.68
N LYS A 72 29.80 -0.78 5.86
CA LYS A 72 30.89 -0.49 6.81
C LYS A 72 30.37 -0.18 8.20
N ALA A 73 29.42 -1.00 8.65
CA ALA A 73 28.80 -0.88 9.96
C ALA A 73 28.45 -2.25 10.55
N ALA A 74 28.20 -2.26 11.86
CA ALA A 74 27.65 -3.37 12.62
C ALA A 74 26.34 -2.97 13.32
N LEU A 75 25.55 -3.96 13.71
CA LEU A 75 24.36 -3.83 14.53
C LEU A 75 24.56 -4.53 15.88
N VAL A 76 23.94 -4.00 16.94
CA VAL A 76 23.77 -4.73 18.20
C VAL A 76 22.29 -4.93 18.45
N ARG A 77 21.89 -6.19 18.55
CA ARG A 77 20.51 -6.65 18.77
C ARG A 77 20.34 -7.22 20.17
N ARG A 78 19.09 -7.32 20.61
CA ARG A 78 18.70 -7.82 21.92
C ARG A 78 18.11 -9.22 21.83
N ALA A 79 18.45 -10.07 22.80
CA ALA A 79 17.89 -11.41 22.99
C ALA A 79 17.21 -11.53 24.36
N TYR A 80 16.42 -10.52 24.74
CA TYR A 80 15.74 -10.51 26.04
C TYR A 80 14.62 -11.55 26.08
N VAL A 81 14.58 -12.34 27.16
CA VAL A 81 13.44 -13.15 27.57
C VAL A 81 13.07 -12.71 28.96
N VAL A 82 11.89 -12.11 29.12
CA VAL A 82 11.38 -11.65 30.42
C VAL A 82 10.03 -12.30 30.63
N PRO A 83 9.91 -13.29 31.54
CA PRO A 83 8.64 -13.96 31.78
C PRO A 83 7.50 -12.98 32.08
N GLY A 84 6.39 -13.11 31.33
CA GLY A 84 5.25 -12.19 31.39
C GLY A 84 5.30 -11.05 30.36
N LEU A 85 6.38 -10.91 29.59
CA LEU A 85 6.49 -9.97 28.47
C LEU A 85 6.81 -10.73 27.18
N GLU A 86 5.84 -10.83 26.28
CA GLU A 86 5.96 -11.59 25.03
C GLU A 86 6.99 -10.99 24.06
N ASN A 87 7.26 -9.67 24.16
CA ASN A 87 8.31 -8.97 23.43
C ASN A 87 8.89 -7.82 24.27
N PRO A 88 9.88 -8.08 25.14
CA PRO A 88 10.43 -7.05 26.00
C PRO A 88 11.00 -5.88 25.18
N PRO A 89 10.62 -4.62 25.48
CA PRO A 89 11.18 -3.46 24.79
C PRO A 89 12.67 -3.33 25.08
N GLY A 90 13.38 -2.62 24.19
CA GLY A 90 14.82 -2.44 24.33
C GLY A 90 15.40 -1.55 23.25
N PRO A 91 16.59 -0.98 23.50
CA PRO A 91 17.24 -0.08 22.56
C PRO A 91 17.60 -0.85 21.27
N ARG A 92 17.65 -0.10 20.17
CA ARG A 92 18.12 -0.59 18.88
C ARG A 92 19.38 0.18 18.53
N PHE A 93 20.50 -0.52 18.40
CA PHE A 93 21.76 0.09 18.00
C PHE A 93 22.06 -0.31 16.57
N LEU A 94 21.96 0.67 15.69
CA LEU A 94 22.04 0.48 14.27
C LEU A 94 23.19 1.31 13.70
N GLY A 95 23.86 0.82 12.65
CA GLY A 95 24.81 1.62 11.88
C GLY A 95 26.07 2.00 12.66
N LEU A 96 26.57 1.10 13.51
CA LEU A 96 27.76 1.33 14.34
C LEU A 96 29.01 1.20 13.47
N THR A 97 29.65 2.33 13.17
CA THR A 97 30.77 2.41 12.20
C THR A 97 32.15 2.14 12.78
N THR A 98 32.27 2.00 14.10
CA THR A 98 33.54 1.67 14.76
C THR A 98 33.31 0.62 15.83
N SER A 99 34.31 -0.21 16.11
CA SER A 99 34.22 -1.29 17.08
C SER A 99 34.04 -0.76 18.51
N GLU A 100 34.57 0.41 18.85
CA GLU A 100 34.36 1.06 20.15
C GLU A 100 32.88 1.45 20.36
N LYS A 101 32.20 1.91 19.30
CA LYS A 101 30.76 2.17 19.36
C LYS A 101 29.95 0.89 19.57
N VAL A 102 30.41 -0.23 19.02
CA VAL A 102 29.80 -1.56 19.26
C VAL A 102 29.94 -1.94 20.72
N VAL A 103 31.14 -1.83 21.30
CA VAL A 103 31.34 -2.08 22.74
C VAL A 103 30.44 -1.21 23.60
N GLN A 104 30.35 0.09 23.30
CA GLN A 104 29.46 1.00 24.04
C GLN A 104 27.99 0.59 23.91
N ALA A 105 27.52 0.23 22.71
CA ALA A 105 26.17 -0.26 22.50
C ALA A 105 25.85 -1.53 23.31
N VAL A 106 26.82 -2.43 23.50
CA VAL A 106 26.64 -3.60 24.39
C VAL A 106 26.45 -3.18 25.85
N LYS A 107 27.23 -2.19 26.33
CA LYS A 107 27.04 -1.64 27.68
C LYS A 107 25.67 -1.00 27.84
N ASP A 108 25.27 -0.17 26.87
CA ASP A 108 23.99 0.53 26.87
C ASP A 108 22.80 -0.47 26.81
N LEU A 109 22.94 -1.57 26.05
CA LEU A 109 21.98 -2.67 26.01
C LEU A 109 21.77 -3.28 27.41
N PHE A 110 22.85 -3.58 28.13
CA PHE A 110 22.75 -4.17 29.46
C PHE A 110 22.25 -3.17 30.49
N GLN A 111 22.73 -1.93 30.44
CA GLN A 111 22.28 -0.87 31.34
C GLN A 111 20.77 -0.62 31.20
N PHE A 112 20.24 -0.62 29.97
CA PHE A 112 18.80 -0.51 29.77
C PHE A 112 18.00 -1.61 30.47
N ALA A 113 18.43 -2.88 30.37
CA ALA A 113 17.75 -3.99 31.03
C ALA A 113 17.81 -3.88 32.58
N ILE A 114 18.86 -3.25 33.11
CA ILE A 114 18.98 -2.92 34.53
C ILE A 114 17.95 -1.84 34.91
N ASP A 115 17.91 -0.75 34.15
CA ASP A 115 17.01 0.39 34.40
C ASP A 115 15.53 -0.03 34.32
N GLN A 116 15.20 -0.95 33.41
CA GLN A 116 13.85 -1.53 33.29
C GLN A 116 13.56 -2.67 34.28
N LYS A 117 14.51 -3.01 35.16
CA LYS A 117 14.37 -4.06 36.18
C LYS A 117 14.06 -5.45 35.63
N TYR A 118 14.41 -5.74 34.38
CA TYR A 118 14.15 -7.05 33.78
C TYR A 118 14.89 -8.17 34.50
N HIS A 119 16.06 -7.87 35.05
CA HIS A 119 16.86 -8.78 35.86
C HIS A 119 16.20 -9.16 37.21
N GLU A 120 15.25 -8.38 37.71
CA GLU A 120 14.51 -8.70 38.95
C GLU A 120 13.44 -9.79 38.70
N VAL A 121 13.00 -9.97 37.46
CA VAL A 121 12.00 -10.99 37.09
C VAL A 121 12.66 -12.37 37.07
N LYS A 122 12.10 -13.31 37.84
CA LYS A 122 12.62 -14.67 37.95
C LYS A 122 12.63 -15.35 36.58
N ASN A 123 13.74 -16.01 36.25
CA ASN A 123 14.00 -16.70 34.98
C ASN A 123 14.15 -15.77 33.76
N SER A 124 14.41 -14.48 33.96
CA SER A 124 14.81 -13.60 32.87
C SER A 124 16.15 -14.01 32.27
N GLN A 125 16.25 -13.88 30.95
CA GLN A 125 17.50 -14.02 30.21
C GLN A 125 17.80 -12.68 29.53
N ILE A 126 18.95 -12.09 29.86
CA ILE A 126 19.40 -10.83 29.26
C ILE A 126 20.66 -11.13 28.44
N SER A 127 20.53 -10.99 27.12
CA SER A 127 21.59 -11.22 26.15
C SER A 127 21.37 -10.32 24.93
N GLY A 128 22.30 -10.40 23.99
CA GLY A 128 22.26 -9.74 22.70
C GLY A 128 23.18 -10.44 21.72
N TRP A 129 23.28 -9.89 20.52
CA TRP A 129 24.25 -10.34 19.53
C TRP A 129 24.72 -9.19 18.65
N ILE A 130 25.87 -9.38 18.01
CA ILE A 130 26.38 -8.55 16.93
C ILE A 130 26.00 -9.21 15.61
N GLU A 131 25.51 -8.44 14.65
CA GLU A 131 25.26 -8.90 13.28
C GLU A 131 25.68 -7.84 12.26
N PRO A 132 25.98 -8.22 11.01
CA PRO A 132 26.05 -7.26 9.92
C PRO A 132 24.66 -6.66 9.64
N PRO A 133 24.58 -5.38 9.29
CA PRO A 133 23.34 -4.80 8.79
C PRO A 133 22.98 -5.37 7.42
N SER A 134 21.68 -5.35 7.11
CA SER A 134 21.20 -5.48 5.73
C SER A 134 21.78 -4.39 4.84
N THR A 135 21.80 -4.62 3.52
CA THR A 135 22.29 -3.63 2.54
C THR A 135 21.68 -2.24 2.80
N LEU A 136 22.54 -1.23 2.98
CA LEU A 136 22.12 0.17 3.06
C LEU A 136 21.96 0.74 1.66
N LEU A 137 21.03 1.67 1.50
CA LEU A 137 20.98 2.47 0.29
C LEU A 137 22.12 3.49 0.32
N ASP A 138 22.99 3.47 -0.70
CA ASP A 138 23.92 4.56 -0.96
C ASP A 138 23.13 5.76 -1.50
N VAL A 139 22.67 6.62 -0.59
CA VAL A 139 21.81 7.77 -0.91
C VAL A 139 22.50 8.72 -1.90
N GLU A 140 23.81 8.97 -1.74
CA GLU A 140 24.55 9.89 -2.60
C GLU A 140 24.65 9.37 -4.04
N LYS A 141 24.81 8.05 -4.19
CA LYS A 141 24.78 7.39 -5.51
C LYS A 141 23.35 7.32 -6.05
N PHE A 142 22.38 6.98 -5.20
CA PHE A 142 20.97 6.86 -5.57
C PHE A 142 20.41 8.17 -6.12
N GLU A 143 20.70 9.31 -5.48
CA GLU A 143 20.23 10.62 -5.95
C GLU A 143 20.82 11.03 -7.30
N LYS A 144 21.99 10.50 -7.67
CA LYS A 144 22.68 10.80 -8.94
C LYS A 144 22.33 9.82 -10.05
N ASP A 145 22.21 8.54 -9.70
CA ASP A 145 21.99 7.44 -10.64
C ASP A 145 21.16 6.33 -9.97
N PRO A 146 19.83 6.55 -9.82
CA PRO A 146 18.93 5.59 -9.18
C PRO A 146 18.98 4.22 -9.88
N ALA A 147 19.10 4.21 -11.22
CA ALA A 147 19.00 3.02 -12.05
C ALA A 147 20.14 2.03 -11.90
N ASN A 148 21.35 2.53 -11.58
CA ASN A 148 22.53 1.67 -11.38
C ASN A 148 22.95 1.59 -9.90
N THR A 149 22.06 1.99 -8.99
CA THR A 149 22.28 1.84 -7.56
C THR A 149 21.75 0.49 -7.10
N LEU A 150 22.52 -0.22 -6.28
CA LEU A 150 22.06 -1.46 -5.66
C LEU A 150 20.96 -1.12 -4.66
N ILE A 151 19.75 -1.60 -4.93
CA ILE A 151 18.61 -1.38 -4.07
C ILE A 151 18.46 -2.59 -3.14
N PRO A 152 18.47 -2.41 -1.80
CA PRO A 152 18.15 -3.50 -0.90
C PRO A 152 16.74 -4.00 -1.13
N TYR A 153 16.47 -5.27 -0.86
CA TYR A 153 15.11 -5.78 -0.81
C TYR A 153 14.97 -6.81 0.31
N GLY A 154 13.74 -7.12 0.67
CA GLY A 154 13.48 -8.07 1.73
C GLY A 154 12.00 -8.38 1.88
N GLY A 155 11.70 -9.21 2.86
CA GLY A 155 10.33 -9.46 3.26
C GLY A 155 10.18 -10.69 4.14
N TYR A 156 9.07 -11.40 3.97
CA TYR A 156 8.80 -12.58 4.78
C TYR A 156 8.02 -13.66 4.04
N GLY A 157 8.16 -14.90 4.48
CA GLY A 157 7.38 -16.04 4.02
C GLY A 157 6.63 -16.73 5.16
N ILE A 158 5.46 -17.28 4.84
CA ILE A 158 4.61 -18.06 5.74
C ILE A 158 4.05 -19.28 5.01
N PHE A 159 3.68 -20.32 5.76
CA PHE A 159 2.94 -21.47 5.23
C PHE A 159 1.45 -21.31 5.53
N GLU A 160 0.60 -21.31 4.50
CA GLU A 160 -0.84 -21.11 4.60
C GLU A 160 -1.59 -21.96 3.57
N ASN A 161 -2.65 -22.65 4.01
CA ASN A 161 -3.55 -23.45 3.15
C ASN A 161 -2.82 -24.47 2.24
N GLY A 162 -1.73 -25.07 2.74
CA GLY A 162 -0.94 -26.05 1.99
C GLY A 162 0.08 -25.43 1.03
N ASN A 163 0.13 -24.10 0.92
CA ASN A 163 1.05 -23.36 0.07
C ASN A 163 2.00 -22.50 0.91
N VAL A 164 3.14 -22.14 0.33
CA VAL A 164 4.00 -21.08 0.87
C VAL A 164 3.61 -19.76 0.24
N ILE A 165 3.33 -18.77 1.08
CA ILE A 165 3.03 -17.39 0.68
C ILE A 165 4.23 -16.53 1.03
N ILE A 166 4.74 -15.79 0.04
CA ILE A 166 5.92 -14.93 0.19
C ILE A 166 5.52 -13.50 -0.13
N TYR A 167 5.94 -12.57 0.72
CA TYR A 167 5.82 -11.14 0.50
C TYR A 167 7.19 -10.49 0.39
N SER A 168 7.37 -9.58 -0.56
CA SER A 168 8.64 -8.88 -0.76
C SER A 168 8.47 -7.42 -1.19
N VAL A 169 9.37 -6.57 -0.73
CA VAL A 169 9.45 -5.14 -1.10
C VAL A 169 10.87 -4.76 -1.51
N PHE A 170 11.00 -3.72 -2.33
CA PHE A 170 12.24 -2.96 -2.36
C PHE A 170 12.39 -2.18 -1.05
N GLY A 171 13.62 -2.08 -0.55
CA GLY A 171 13.94 -1.59 0.78
C GLY A 171 14.13 -2.69 1.82
N ILE A 172 14.21 -2.28 3.08
CA ILE A 172 14.31 -3.19 4.23
C ILE A 172 13.00 -3.95 4.46
N ASN A 173 13.08 -5.13 5.06
CA ASN A 173 11.94 -6.04 5.31
C ASN A 173 10.81 -5.41 6.13
N GLU A 174 11.10 -4.44 7.02
CA GLU A 174 10.09 -3.68 7.74
C GLU A 174 9.16 -2.91 6.80
N GLY A 175 9.65 -2.56 5.60
CA GLY A 175 8.86 -1.92 4.55
C GLY A 175 7.65 -2.75 4.13
N VAL A 176 7.72 -4.09 4.22
CA VAL A 176 6.57 -4.96 3.92
C VAL A 176 5.37 -4.54 4.77
N GLN A 177 5.58 -4.04 6.00
CA GLN A 177 4.51 -3.66 6.92
C GLN A 177 3.71 -2.43 6.51
N SER A 178 4.23 -1.60 5.61
CA SER A 178 3.67 -0.28 5.33
C SER A 178 3.67 0.09 3.85
N LEU A 179 4.27 -0.74 3.00
CA LEU A 179 4.45 -0.48 1.58
C LEU A 179 3.78 -1.55 0.73
N VAL A 180 3.58 -1.20 -0.53
CA VAL A 180 3.06 -2.11 -1.56
C VAL A 180 4.12 -3.19 -1.80
N ALA A 181 3.74 -4.45 -1.61
CA ALA A 181 4.61 -5.62 -1.69
C ALA A 181 4.15 -6.58 -2.77
N ASP A 182 5.10 -7.27 -3.41
CA ASP A 182 4.78 -8.42 -4.22
C ASP A 182 4.27 -9.56 -3.35
N ARG A 183 3.40 -10.40 -3.92
CA ARG A 183 2.92 -11.64 -3.29
C ARG A 183 3.15 -12.80 -4.24
N TYR A 184 3.81 -13.84 -3.74
CA TYR A 184 4.02 -15.08 -4.46
C TYR A 184 3.35 -16.23 -3.72
N GLU A 185 2.74 -17.13 -4.48
CA GLU A 185 2.14 -18.35 -3.95
C GLU A 185 2.83 -19.55 -4.58
N VAL A 186 3.40 -20.39 -3.71
CA VAL A 186 4.25 -21.51 -4.11
C VAL A 186 3.68 -22.80 -3.53
N GLU A 187 3.37 -23.75 -4.39
CA GLU A 187 2.89 -25.08 -4.01
C GLU A 187 4.03 -26.08 -4.07
N PHE A 188 4.04 -27.02 -3.13
CA PHE A 188 4.98 -28.14 -3.14
C PHE A 188 4.31 -29.41 -3.65
N ARG A 189 4.78 -29.94 -4.80
CA ARG A 189 4.35 -31.23 -5.34
C ARG A 189 5.52 -32.19 -5.40
N ARG A 190 5.40 -33.32 -4.69
CA ARG A 190 6.46 -34.35 -4.61
C ARG A 190 7.82 -33.77 -4.24
N GLY A 191 7.84 -32.82 -3.29
CA GLY A 191 9.06 -32.16 -2.82
C GLY A 191 9.65 -31.09 -3.75
N LYS A 192 8.98 -30.74 -4.86
CA LYS A 192 9.39 -29.65 -5.76
C LYS A 192 8.46 -28.45 -5.60
N ALA A 193 9.04 -27.26 -5.55
CA ALA A 193 8.33 -26.00 -5.51
C ALA A 193 7.82 -25.60 -6.91
N PHE A 194 6.59 -25.12 -6.98
CA PHE A 194 5.95 -24.59 -8.19
C PHE A 194 5.33 -23.23 -7.86
N ILE A 195 5.77 -22.17 -8.54
CA ILE A 195 5.19 -20.83 -8.38
C ILE A 195 3.85 -20.83 -9.10
N ASN A 196 2.76 -20.88 -8.35
CA ASN A 196 1.40 -20.96 -8.88
C ASN A 196 0.85 -19.58 -9.25
N LYS A 197 1.21 -18.55 -8.47
CA LYS A 197 0.71 -17.19 -8.66
C LYS A 197 1.79 -16.17 -8.32
N LYS A 198 1.86 -15.10 -9.11
CA LYS A 198 2.65 -13.90 -8.85
C LYS A 198 1.73 -12.69 -8.92
N GLU A 199 1.68 -11.92 -7.86
CA GLU A 199 1.00 -10.63 -7.80
C GLU A 199 2.09 -9.57 -7.64
N VAL A 200 2.37 -8.82 -8.70
CA VAL A 200 3.49 -7.86 -8.76
C VAL A 200 2.92 -6.45 -8.91
N PRO A 201 2.59 -5.77 -7.79
CA PRO A 201 2.03 -4.44 -7.83
C PRO A 201 3.02 -3.33 -8.20
N GLN A 202 2.47 -2.16 -8.57
CA GLN A 202 3.28 -0.96 -8.82
C GLN A 202 3.85 -0.50 -7.48
N LYS A 203 5.16 -0.63 -7.32
CA LYS A 203 5.90 -0.23 -6.13
C LYS A 203 6.41 1.19 -6.33
N ASN A 204 5.98 2.10 -5.46
CA ASN A 204 6.22 3.54 -5.62
C ASN A 204 7.22 4.08 -4.62
N LEU A 205 7.15 3.53 -3.41
CA LEU A 205 7.99 3.89 -2.29
C LEU A 205 8.70 2.65 -1.79
N MET A 206 9.93 2.84 -1.36
CA MET A 206 10.75 1.88 -0.64
C MET A 206 11.22 2.50 0.66
N LEU A 207 11.28 1.68 1.71
CA LEU A 207 11.84 2.10 3.00
C LEU A 207 13.29 1.67 3.01
N CYS A 208 14.22 2.61 3.04
CA CYS A 208 15.64 2.30 3.09
C CYS A 208 16.29 2.92 4.31
N THR A 209 17.23 2.19 4.89
CA THR A 209 18.09 2.73 5.93
C THR A 209 19.21 3.55 5.28
N SER A 210 19.42 4.78 5.76
CA SER A 210 20.54 5.64 5.37
C SER A 210 21.62 5.68 6.47
N LYS A 211 22.77 6.32 6.19
CA LYS A 211 23.85 6.54 7.17
C LYS A 211 23.28 7.06 8.51
N GLY A 212 23.68 6.45 9.62
CA GLY A 212 23.16 6.78 10.97
C GLY A 212 21.85 6.09 11.35
N SER A 213 21.33 5.22 10.47
CA SER A 213 20.23 4.29 10.76
C SER A 213 18.83 4.87 10.89
N SER A 214 18.62 6.07 10.36
CA SER A 214 17.28 6.55 10.05
C SER A 214 16.72 5.76 8.87
N ALA A 215 15.52 5.21 9.04
CA ALA A 215 14.75 4.62 7.96
C ALA A 215 13.97 5.73 7.26
N ASN A 216 14.29 5.98 5.99
CA ASN A 216 13.68 7.03 5.18
C ASN A 216 12.94 6.42 4.00
N LEU A 217 11.87 7.10 3.57
CA LEU A 217 11.14 6.72 2.36
C LEU A 217 11.83 7.31 1.14
N PHE A 218 12.04 6.48 0.14
CA PHE A 218 12.56 6.86 -1.17
C PHE A 218 11.59 6.41 -2.24
N ASN A 219 11.58 7.11 -3.36
CA ASN A 219 10.86 6.67 -4.55
C ASN A 219 11.52 5.42 -5.13
N VAL A 220 10.73 4.44 -5.55
CA VAL A 220 11.22 3.31 -6.33
C VAL A 220 11.52 3.82 -7.75
N PRO A 221 12.72 3.55 -8.30
CA PRO A 221 13.07 3.97 -9.65
C PRO A 221 12.11 3.40 -10.70
N ILE A 222 11.88 4.15 -11.77
CA ILE A 222 10.80 3.87 -12.74
C ILE A 222 10.95 2.49 -13.40
N GLU A 223 12.17 2.07 -13.68
CA GLU A 223 12.52 0.75 -14.21
C GLU A 223 12.08 -0.41 -13.30
N LEU A 224 11.96 -0.18 -11.99
CA LEU A 224 11.66 -1.23 -11.01
C LEU A 224 10.20 -1.21 -10.53
N GLN A 225 9.43 -0.16 -10.82
CA GLN A 225 8.08 -0.01 -10.25
C GLN A 225 7.16 -1.20 -10.56
N PHE A 226 7.29 -1.80 -11.75
CA PHE A 226 6.49 -2.96 -12.19
C PHE A 226 7.26 -4.28 -12.21
N ASP A 227 8.54 -4.27 -11.82
CA ASP A 227 9.35 -5.48 -11.79
C ASP A 227 9.09 -6.28 -10.52
N GLN A 228 9.19 -7.60 -10.62
CA GLN A 228 9.17 -8.46 -9.45
C GLN A 228 10.44 -8.24 -8.63
N VAL A 229 10.30 -8.11 -7.31
CA VAL A 229 11.41 -7.88 -6.38
C VAL A 229 12.32 -9.11 -6.30
N LEU A 230 11.74 -10.31 -6.26
CA LEU A 230 12.48 -11.56 -6.18
C LEU A 230 12.57 -12.22 -7.55
N SER A 231 13.74 -12.77 -7.88
CA SER A 231 13.86 -13.71 -9.00
C SER A 231 13.14 -15.03 -8.73
N ASP A 232 12.82 -15.80 -9.76
CA ASP A 232 12.13 -17.09 -9.61
C ASP A 232 12.95 -18.11 -8.80
N ALA A 233 14.28 -18.02 -8.89
CA ALA A 233 15.19 -18.82 -8.08
C ALA A 233 15.10 -18.44 -6.60
N GLU A 234 15.05 -17.15 -6.30
CA GLU A 234 14.91 -16.62 -4.94
C GLU A 234 13.54 -16.93 -4.33
N ILE A 235 12.46 -16.79 -5.10
CA ILE A 235 11.12 -17.20 -4.67
C ILE A 235 11.13 -18.68 -4.26
N THR A 236 11.78 -19.52 -5.07
CA THR A 236 11.90 -20.95 -4.80
C THR A 236 12.73 -21.25 -3.55
N GLU A 237 13.81 -20.52 -3.32
CA GLU A 237 14.67 -20.70 -2.14
C GLU A 237 13.97 -20.25 -0.85
N VAL A 238 13.32 -19.09 -0.86
CA VAL A 238 12.49 -18.64 0.27
C VAL A 238 11.38 -19.65 0.53
N ALA A 239 10.71 -20.14 -0.52
CA ALA A 239 9.64 -21.12 -0.36
C ALA A 239 10.15 -22.42 0.27
N ARG A 240 11.31 -22.91 -0.15
CA ARG A 240 11.95 -24.10 0.38
C ARG A 240 12.21 -23.96 1.89
N VAL A 241 12.85 -22.87 2.30
CA VAL A 241 13.17 -22.63 3.72
C VAL A 241 11.91 -22.55 4.57
N VAL A 242 10.90 -21.81 4.12
CA VAL A 242 9.61 -21.69 4.82
C VAL A 242 8.93 -23.05 4.96
N ASN A 243 8.88 -23.83 3.87
CA ASN A 243 8.28 -25.16 3.87
C ASN A 243 9.02 -26.11 4.82
N ASP A 244 10.35 -26.22 4.68
CA ASP A 244 11.16 -27.15 5.48
C ASP A 244 11.04 -26.84 6.99
N LEU A 245 11.05 -25.56 7.36
CA LEU A 245 10.81 -25.14 8.74
C LEU A 245 9.39 -25.45 9.20
N SER A 246 8.40 -25.15 8.37
CA SER A 246 7.00 -25.33 8.75
C SER A 246 6.61 -26.80 8.91
N GLN A 247 7.19 -27.70 8.10
CA GLN A 247 7.01 -29.14 8.24
C GLN A 247 7.63 -29.69 9.53
N LYS A 248 8.72 -29.08 10.00
CA LYS A 248 9.47 -29.56 11.17
C LYS A 248 8.97 -28.99 12.49
N TYR A 249 8.61 -27.72 12.53
CA TYR A 249 8.28 -26.99 13.76
C TYR A 249 6.81 -26.51 13.81
N GLY A 250 6.00 -26.86 12.81
CA GLY A 250 4.69 -26.27 12.59
C GLY A 250 4.80 -24.88 11.94
N PRO A 251 3.68 -24.23 11.58
CA PRO A 251 3.68 -22.97 10.85
C PRO A 251 4.60 -21.89 11.47
N GLN A 252 5.50 -21.35 10.66
CA GLN A 252 6.45 -20.30 11.05
C GLN A 252 6.30 -19.09 10.12
N ARG A 253 6.68 -17.92 10.63
CA ARG A 253 6.95 -16.71 9.84
C ARG A 253 8.46 -16.52 9.77
N ILE A 254 8.98 -16.49 8.55
CA ILE A 254 10.41 -16.39 8.27
C ILE A 254 10.67 -15.05 7.61
N GLU A 255 11.47 -14.19 8.22
CA GLU A 255 11.93 -12.95 7.63
C GLU A 255 13.24 -13.14 6.87
N PHE A 256 13.39 -12.40 5.78
CA PHE A 256 14.60 -12.37 4.96
C PHE A 256 14.92 -10.96 4.49
N SER A 257 16.19 -10.70 4.24
CA SER A 257 16.70 -9.49 3.59
C SER A 257 17.76 -9.89 2.56
N THR A 258 18.43 -8.89 2.00
CA THR A 258 19.49 -9.08 1.03
C THR A 258 20.79 -8.46 1.47
N ASP A 259 21.87 -9.13 1.09
CA ASP A 259 23.21 -8.60 1.10
C ASP A 259 23.87 -8.77 -0.29
N GLU A 260 25.18 -8.54 -0.35
CA GLU A 260 26.00 -8.66 -1.57
C GLU A 260 26.01 -10.05 -2.22
N ASN A 261 25.63 -11.11 -1.50
CA ASN A 261 25.55 -12.47 -2.06
C ASN A 261 24.09 -12.96 -2.22
N GLY A 262 23.11 -12.06 -2.15
CA GLY A 262 21.69 -12.34 -2.35
C GLY A 262 20.91 -12.50 -1.04
N ILE A 263 19.87 -13.33 -1.05
CA ILE A 263 18.97 -13.51 0.11
C ILE A 263 19.72 -14.10 1.31
N CYS A 264 19.45 -13.54 2.48
CA CYS A 264 19.78 -14.08 3.79
C CYS A 264 18.56 -14.04 4.72
N PHE A 265 18.45 -15.03 5.59
CA PHE A 265 17.32 -15.18 6.51
C PHE A 265 17.69 -14.66 7.90
N ASN A 266 16.81 -13.85 8.49
CA ASN A 266 17.15 -12.99 9.63
C ASN A 266 16.37 -13.32 10.90
N GLU A 267 15.13 -13.80 10.76
CA GLU A 267 14.29 -14.07 11.93
C GLU A 267 13.32 -15.20 11.62
N VAL A 268 13.07 -16.03 12.63
CA VAL A 268 12.02 -17.06 12.60
C VAL A 268 11.18 -16.88 13.86
N ALA A 269 9.88 -16.69 13.66
CA ALA A 269 8.90 -16.62 14.72
C ALA A 269 7.80 -17.64 14.47
N ASP A 270 7.22 -18.18 15.55
CA ASP A 270 6.04 -19.04 15.42
C ASP A 270 4.89 -18.24 14.81
N TYR A 271 4.17 -18.84 13.86
CA TYR A 271 3.06 -18.19 13.16
C TYR A 271 1.82 -19.07 13.24
N TRP A 272 0.96 -18.81 14.21
CA TRP A 272 -0.32 -19.49 14.29
C TRP A 272 -1.39 -18.62 13.64
N LYS A 273 -1.90 -19.08 12.50
CA LYS A 273 -3.19 -18.62 11.99
C LYS A 273 -4.21 -19.61 12.55
N GLU A 274 -5.14 -19.16 13.40
CA GLU A 274 -6.41 -19.89 13.51
C GLU A 274 -6.91 -20.06 12.07
N ALA A 275 -7.24 -21.30 11.67
CA ALA A 275 -7.69 -21.59 10.32
C ALA A 275 -8.82 -20.62 9.96
N LYS A 276 -8.51 -19.63 9.10
CA LYS A 276 -9.52 -18.72 8.59
C LYS A 276 -10.55 -19.59 7.88
N LYS A 277 -11.78 -19.61 8.42
CA LYS A 277 -12.94 -19.80 7.54
C LYS A 277 -12.89 -18.67 6.54
N ASP A 278 -12.80 -19.04 5.27
CA ASP A 278 -12.66 -18.16 4.12
C ASP A 278 -13.52 -16.88 4.20
N ILE A 279 -13.00 -15.83 3.57
CA ILE A 279 -13.63 -14.51 3.35
C ILE A 279 -14.89 -14.60 2.44
N ASN A 280 -15.45 -15.80 2.25
CA ASN A 280 -16.76 -16.04 1.65
C ASN A 280 -17.90 -16.10 2.69
N GLU A 281 -17.64 -15.78 3.96
CA GLU A 281 -18.73 -15.58 4.92
C GLU A 281 -19.54 -14.34 4.54
N ASN A 282 -20.83 -14.54 4.23
CA ASN A 282 -21.78 -13.45 4.19
C ASN A 282 -21.91 -12.88 5.60
N ILE A 283 -21.34 -11.70 5.84
CA ILE A 283 -21.46 -10.99 7.11
C ILE A 283 -22.65 -10.04 6.99
N ASN A 284 -23.50 -10.03 8.00
CA ASN A 284 -24.50 -8.97 8.19
C ASN A 284 -24.70 -8.79 9.69
N LEU A 285 -23.89 -7.91 10.29
CA LEU A 285 -23.93 -7.66 11.73
C LEU A 285 -24.16 -6.18 12.03
N LYS A 286 -24.64 -5.92 13.25
CA LYS A 286 -24.82 -4.58 13.79
C LYS A 286 -24.19 -4.51 15.18
N GLY A 287 -23.39 -3.48 15.41
CA GLY A 287 -22.68 -3.27 16.68
C GLY A 287 -22.45 -1.80 16.98
N LYS A 288 -22.06 -1.49 18.21
CA LYS A 288 -21.64 -0.16 18.64
C LYS A 288 -20.15 0.01 18.47
N VAL A 289 -19.73 1.19 18.02
CA VAL A 289 -18.32 1.53 17.85
C VAL A 289 -17.65 1.75 19.21
N SER A 290 -16.44 1.23 19.39
CA SER A 290 -15.53 1.64 20.46
C SER A 290 -14.19 2.06 19.87
N VAL A 291 -13.77 3.30 20.15
CA VAL A 291 -12.60 3.93 19.55
C VAL A 291 -11.36 3.68 20.41
N ILE A 292 -10.29 3.27 19.75
CA ILE A 292 -8.95 3.07 20.33
C ILE A 292 -8.03 4.10 19.69
N ASP A 293 -7.58 5.11 20.45
CA ASP A 293 -6.63 6.14 20.02
C ASP A 293 -5.24 5.94 20.65
N ASN A 294 -5.14 5.20 21.75
CA ASN A 294 -3.89 4.93 22.45
C ASN A 294 -3.94 3.60 23.24
N ILE A 295 -2.80 3.20 23.82
CA ILE A 295 -2.67 1.93 24.58
C ILE A 295 -3.62 1.84 25.79
N THR A 296 -3.99 2.96 26.41
CA THR A 296 -4.86 2.92 27.60
C THR A 296 -6.32 2.63 27.24
N ASP A 297 -6.74 2.91 26.00
CA ASP A 297 -8.11 2.65 25.54
C ASP A 297 -8.44 1.15 25.47
N PHE A 298 -7.44 0.26 25.44
CA PHE A 298 -7.65 -1.19 25.49
C PHE A 298 -8.34 -1.66 26.78
N ALA A 299 -8.30 -0.87 27.85
CA ALA A 299 -9.08 -1.14 29.05
C ALA A 299 -10.58 -1.25 28.75
N LYS A 300 -11.09 -0.51 27.76
CA LYS A 300 -12.49 -0.58 27.30
C LYS A 300 -12.83 -1.99 26.78
N LEU A 301 -11.91 -2.60 26.02
CA LEU A 301 -12.06 -3.96 25.49
C LEU A 301 -11.95 -5.00 26.61
N GLY A 302 -11.11 -4.76 27.61
CA GLY A 302 -10.98 -5.63 28.78
C GLY A 302 -12.24 -5.67 29.67
N LEU A 303 -13.11 -4.65 29.60
CA LEU A 303 -14.40 -4.59 30.30
C LEU A 303 -15.54 -5.26 29.53
N ALA A 304 -15.36 -5.51 28.23
CA ALA A 304 -16.38 -6.14 27.39
C ALA A 304 -16.45 -7.65 27.63
N SER A 305 -17.64 -8.24 27.47
CA SER A 305 -17.77 -9.68 27.45
C SER A 305 -17.17 -10.25 26.17
N GLN A 306 -16.57 -11.44 26.26
CA GLN A 306 -15.99 -12.12 25.10
C GLN A 306 -17.03 -12.38 24.01
N GLU A 307 -18.28 -12.67 24.40
CA GLU A 307 -19.40 -12.88 23.47
C GLU A 307 -19.73 -11.60 22.67
N ASP A 308 -19.69 -10.42 23.31
CA ASP A 308 -20.00 -9.16 22.63
C ASP A 308 -18.91 -8.76 21.61
N LEU A 309 -17.65 -9.09 21.89
CA LEU A 309 -16.53 -8.90 20.96
C LEU A 309 -16.66 -9.87 19.77
N LEU A 310 -16.86 -11.17 20.02
CA LEU A 310 -16.92 -12.21 18.98
C LEU A 310 -18.17 -12.11 18.10
N SER A 311 -19.30 -11.64 18.63
CA SER A 311 -20.54 -11.42 17.86
C SER A 311 -20.54 -10.13 17.05
N GLY A 312 -19.56 -9.24 17.27
CA GLY A 312 -19.50 -7.93 16.64
C GLY A 312 -20.55 -6.94 17.19
N LYS A 313 -21.07 -7.17 18.40
CA LYS A 313 -21.87 -6.16 19.13
C LYS A 313 -21.02 -4.96 19.51
N ILE A 314 -19.72 -5.16 19.71
CA ILE A 314 -18.72 -4.10 19.81
C ILE A 314 -17.84 -4.17 18.57
N ILE A 315 -17.72 -3.04 17.88
CA ILE A 315 -16.90 -2.88 16.69
C ILE A 315 -15.80 -1.89 17.04
N VAL A 316 -14.56 -2.33 16.99
CA VAL A 316 -13.40 -1.51 17.35
C VAL A 316 -13.06 -0.57 16.21
N LYS A 317 -12.93 0.72 16.45
CA LYS A 317 -12.43 1.67 15.45
C LYS A 317 -11.02 2.10 15.85
N VAL A 318 -10.07 1.95 14.93
CA VAL A 318 -8.72 2.50 15.12
C VAL A 318 -8.80 4.02 15.01
N GLY A 319 -8.14 4.74 15.90
CA GLY A 319 -8.01 6.18 15.90
C GLY A 319 -7.22 6.69 14.68
N GLU A 320 -7.62 7.84 14.13
CA GLU A 320 -6.90 8.45 12.98
C GLU A 320 -5.48 8.91 13.37
N SER A 321 -5.29 9.27 14.64
CA SER A 321 -4.01 9.71 15.20
C SER A 321 -2.95 8.61 15.17
N ILE A 322 -3.33 7.35 15.43
CA ILE A 322 -2.46 6.16 15.39
C ILE A 322 -1.84 6.00 14.00
N ILE A 323 -2.65 6.17 12.97
CA ILE A 323 -2.22 6.02 11.58
C ILE A 323 -1.31 7.18 11.18
N THR A 324 -1.73 8.40 11.50
CA THR A 324 -1.00 9.62 11.14
C THR A 324 0.39 9.64 11.78
N ASN A 325 0.49 9.22 13.05
CA ASN A 325 1.73 9.22 13.82
C ASN A 325 2.54 7.93 13.66
N ARG A 326 2.03 6.92 12.93
CA ARG A 326 2.62 5.58 12.83
C ARG A 326 2.93 4.97 14.19
N ASP A 327 1.97 5.02 15.09
CA ASP A 327 2.08 4.46 16.43
C ASP A 327 1.97 2.92 16.36
N TYR A 328 3.11 2.28 16.08
CA TYR A 328 3.21 0.83 15.94
C TYR A 328 2.99 0.08 17.26
N ASP A 329 3.11 0.74 18.41
CA ASP A 329 2.89 0.11 19.70
C ASP A 329 1.39 -0.15 19.90
N VAL A 330 0.53 0.80 19.53
CA VAL A 330 -0.94 0.65 19.58
C VAL A 330 -1.42 -0.37 18.54
N LEU A 331 -0.91 -0.33 17.31
CA LEU A 331 -1.24 -1.31 16.28
C LEU A 331 -0.74 -2.71 16.64
N GLY A 332 0.45 -2.82 17.22
CA GLY A 332 1.02 -4.07 17.72
C GLY A 332 0.19 -4.65 18.86
N ALA A 333 -0.23 -3.81 19.81
CA ALA A 333 -1.13 -4.22 20.90
C ALA A 333 -2.50 -4.67 20.36
N LEU A 334 -3.04 -3.98 19.34
CA LEU A 334 -4.29 -4.38 18.70
C LEU A 334 -4.16 -5.72 18.00
N ALA A 335 -3.09 -5.91 17.25
CA ALA A 335 -2.80 -7.15 16.53
C ALA A 335 -2.44 -8.33 17.47
N ALA A 336 -1.97 -8.05 18.68
CA ALA A 336 -1.71 -9.05 19.71
C ALA A 336 -2.93 -9.31 20.61
N TRP A 337 -4.07 -8.66 20.35
CA TRP A 337 -5.25 -8.84 21.19
C TRP A 337 -5.78 -10.26 21.08
N LYS A 338 -6.09 -10.86 22.23
CA LYS A 338 -6.42 -12.29 22.36
C LYS A 338 -7.70 -12.73 21.64
N ASP A 339 -8.68 -11.84 21.51
CA ASP A 339 -10.00 -12.16 20.93
C ASP A 339 -10.09 -11.66 19.49
N ASN A 340 -10.77 -12.41 18.61
CA ASN A 340 -11.03 -11.96 17.25
C ASN A 340 -12.00 -10.76 17.27
N LEU A 341 -11.58 -9.63 16.70
CA LEU A 341 -12.29 -8.35 16.76
C LEU A 341 -12.87 -8.00 15.39
N TYR A 342 -13.97 -7.27 15.35
CA TYR A 342 -14.41 -6.54 14.16
C TYR A 342 -13.81 -5.13 14.21
N VAL A 343 -12.92 -4.82 13.28
CA VAL A 343 -12.13 -3.58 13.31
C VAL A 343 -12.50 -2.68 12.15
N LEU A 344 -12.92 -1.44 12.42
CA LEU A 344 -12.98 -0.36 11.45
C LEU A 344 -11.62 0.32 11.41
N TYR A 345 -10.97 0.24 10.27
CA TYR A 345 -9.65 0.83 10.07
C TYR A 345 -9.79 2.10 9.23
N PRO A 346 -9.48 3.29 9.77
CA PRO A 346 -9.47 4.53 9.00
C PRO A 346 -8.43 4.47 7.89
N GLY A 347 -8.70 5.14 6.78
CA GLY A 347 -7.73 5.34 5.73
C GLY A 347 -8.04 4.62 4.43
N VAL A 348 -7.16 4.88 3.47
CA VAL A 348 -7.26 4.52 2.05
C VAL A 348 -6.44 3.26 1.77
N ALA A 349 -6.57 2.69 0.57
CA ALA A 349 -5.89 1.45 0.17
C ALA A 349 -4.36 1.37 0.46
N ALA A 350 -3.69 2.51 0.60
CA ALA A 350 -2.29 2.58 1.05
C ALA A 350 -2.03 2.05 2.48
N THR A 351 -3.09 1.86 3.28
CA THR A 351 -3.04 1.30 4.63
C THR A 351 -3.52 -0.15 4.72
N GLN A 352 -3.77 -0.80 3.57
CA GLN A 352 -4.20 -2.20 3.51
C GLN A 352 -3.24 -3.15 4.23
N HIS A 353 -1.97 -2.79 4.43
CA HIS A 353 -1.04 -3.65 5.15
C HIS A 353 -1.28 -3.68 6.68
N ALA A 354 -1.56 -2.54 7.33
CA ALA A 354 -1.90 -2.54 8.76
C ALA A 354 -3.21 -3.31 8.99
N MET A 355 -4.18 -3.15 8.08
CA MET A 355 -5.37 -4.01 8.03
C MET A 355 -5.00 -5.48 7.83
N ARG A 356 -4.02 -5.78 6.95
CA ARG A 356 -3.55 -7.14 6.70
C ARG A 356 -2.94 -7.77 7.96
N VAL A 357 -2.09 -7.05 8.70
CA VAL A 357 -1.54 -7.53 9.99
C VAL A 357 -2.65 -7.88 10.97
N LEU A 358 -3.66 -7.02 11.11
CA LEU A 358 -4.83 -7.30 11.93
C LEU A 358 -5.57 -8.56 11.44
N THR A 359 -5.77 -8.69 10.13
CA THR A 359 -6.40 -9.88 9.56
C THR A 359 -5.55 -11.14 9.65
N ASP A 360 -4.23 -11.04 9.61
CA ASP A 360 -3.31 -12.17 9.73
C ASP A 360 -3.26 -12.70 11.16
N LYS A 361 -3.58 -11.85 12.13
CA LYS A 361 -3.76 -12.19 13.54
C LYS A 361 -5.18 -12.65 13.90
N GLY A 362 -6.08 -12.76 12.93
CA GLY A 362 -7.42 -13.33 13.10
C GLY A 362 -8.56 -12.31 13.22
N HIS A 363 -8.26 -11.01 13.37
CA HIS A 363 -9.31 -9.98 13.41
C HIS A 363 -9.99 -9.80 12.03
N LYS A 364 -11.26 -9.42 12.04
CA LYS A 364 -12.02 -9.03 10.84
C LYS A 364 -11.93 -7.52 10.68
N ALA A 365 -10.99 -7.04 9.89
CA ALA A 365 -10.77 -5.61 9.68
C ALA A 365 -11.39 -5.11 8.37
N PHE A 366 -11.98 -3.91 8.40
CA PHE A 366 -12.72 -3.29 7.28
C PHE A 366 -12.25 -1.86 7.11
N LEU A 367 -11.90 -1.48 5.88
CA LEU A 367 -11.61 -0.09 5.55
C LEU A 367 -12.90 0.73 5.57
N ILE A 368 -12.83 1.85 6.26
CA ILE A 368 -13.93 2.83 6.33
C ILE A 368 -13.63 4.11 5.55
N GLY A 369 -12.43 4.25 4.97
CA GLY A 369 -12.03 5.46 4.25
C GLY A 369 -12.07 6.66 5.19
N ASN A 370 -12.73 7.72 4.73
CA ASN A 370 -12.98 8.96 5.50
C ASN A 370 -14.33 9.00 6.24
N GLN A 371 -15.08 7.88 6.29
CA GLN A 371 -16.33 7.84 7.03
C GLN A 371 -16.08 8.08 8.52
N LYS A 372 -16.91 8.92 9.15
CA LYS A 372 -16.75 9.32 10.54
C LYS A 372 -17.56 8.43 11.48
N PHE A 373 -16.85 7.66 12.28
CA PHE A 373 -17.41 6.86 13.37
C PHE A 373 -16.91 7.40 14.71
N ASP A 374 -17.84 7.76 15.58
CA ASP A 374 -17.57 8.21 16.94
C ASP A 374 -17.86 7.07 17.94
N GLU A 375 -17.36 7.22 19.17
CA GLU A 375 -17.64 6.27 20.26
C GLU A 375 -19.16 6.09 20.44
N GLY A 376 -19.61 4.84 20.46
CA GLY A 376 -21.01 4.46 20.67
C GLY A 376 -21.89 4.47 19.42
N ASP A 377 -21.38 4.88 18.25
CA ASP A 377 -22.15 4.87 16.99
C ASP A 377 -22.62 3.46 16.64
N LEU A 378 -23.91 3.31 16.30
CA LEU A 378 -24.46 2.06 15.80
C LEU A 378 -24.02 1.89 14.35
N THR A 379 -23.36 0.78 14.05
CA THR A 379 -22.77 0.51 12.74
C THR A 379 -23.20 -0.84 12.22
N GLN A 380 -23.46 -0.92 10.91
CA GLN A 380 -23.73 -2.17 10.21
C GLN A 380 -22.57 -2.51 9.27
N ILE A 381 -22.15 -3.77 9.30
CA ILE A 381 -21.16 -4.33 8.37
C ILE A 381 -21.85 -5.42 7.56
N VAL A 382 -21.85 -5.24 6.24
CA VAL A 382 -22.37 -6.22 5.27
C VAL A 382 -21.23 -6.66 4.36
N VAL A 383 -20.97 -7.96 4.32
CA VAL A 383 -20.06 -8.59 3.34
C VAL A 383 -20.89 -9.55 2.51
N SER A 384 -20.89 -9.38 1.18
CA SER A 384 -21.62 -10.26 0.26
C SER A 384 -20.90 -10.33 -1.07
N GLY A 385 -20.54 -11.53 -1.52
CA GLY A 385 -19.85 -11.75 -2.80
C GLY A 385 -18.54 -10.97 -2.92
N GLY A 386 -17.75 -10.89 -1.85
CA GLY A 386 -16.48 -10.15 -1.79
C GLY A 386 -16.61 -8.62 -1.69
N LYS A 387 -17.83 -8.06 -1.75
CA LYS A 387 -18.07 -6.63 -1.53
C LYS A 387 -18.31 -6.36 -0.05
N VAL A 388 -17.59 -5.39 0.49
CA VAL A 388 -17.75 -4.89 1.86
C VAL A 388 -18.52 -3.58 1.82
N ARG A 389 -19.56 -3.48 2.64
CA ARG A 389 -20.26 -2.23 2.91
C ARG A 389 -20.32 -2.02 4.42
N VAL A 390 -19.68 -0.95 4.87
CA VAL A 390 -19.82 -0.45 6.24
C VAL A 390 -20.79 0.74 6.21
N THR A 391 -21.71 0.82 7.16
CA THR A 391 -22.69 1.90 7.24
C THR A 391 -22.84 2.34 8.69
N ASN A 392 -22.55 3.61 8.96
CA ASN A 392 -22.92 4.25 10.21
C ASN A 392 -24.45 4.43 10.24
N LEU A 393 -25.15 3.71 11.11
CA LEU A 393 -26.61 3.81 11.28
C LEU A 393 -27.01 4.94 12.24
N SER A 394 -26.10 5.40 13.10
CA SER A 394 -26.32 6.55 13.99
C SER A 394 -26.31 7.88 13.24
N LYS A 395 -25.66 7.92 12.06
CA LYS A 395 -25.56 9.11 11.22
C LYS A 395 -26.23 8.84 9.87
N THR A 396 -27.11 9.74 9.44
CA THR A 396 -27.47 9.83 8.01
C THR A 396 -26.26 10.42 7.30
N GLU A 397 -25.31 9.60 6.86
CA GLU A 397 -24.21 10.08 6.04
C GLU A 397 -24.79 10.71 4.75
N ASN A 398 -24.60 12.03 4.61
CA ASN A 398 -24.73 12.67 3.32
C ASN A 398 -23.57 12.18 2.46
N GLN A 399 -23.82 11.14 1.67
CA GLN A 399 -22.87 10.62 0.67
C GLN A 399 -22.77 11.57 -0.53
N ASP A 400 -22.81 12.89 -0.32
CA ASP A 400 -22.70 13.91 -1.38
C ASP A 400 -21.26 14.03 -1.90
N TYR A 401 -20.32 13.51 -1.12
CA TYR A 401 -18.90 13.61 -1.32
C TYR A 401 -18.20 12.35 -0.79
N VAL A 402 -17.11 11.93 -1.44
CA VAL A 402 -16.21 10.85 -0.99
C VAL A 402 -14.78 11.11 -1.49
N SER A 403 -13.76 10.55 -0.84
CA SER A 403 -12.41 10.53 -1.43
C SER A 403 -12.43 9.78 -2.77
N LEU A 404 -11.65 10.24 -3.75
CA LEU A 404 -11.50 9.55 -5.03
C LEU A 404 -10.99 8.12 -4.85
N TRP A 405 -10.12 7.90 -3.87
CA TRP A 405 -9.57 6.57 -3.62
C TRP A 405 -10.60 5.61 -3.01
N ASP A 406 -11.67 6.13 -2.42
CA ASP A 406 -12.74 5.37 -1.78
C ASP A 406 -14.00 5.24 -2.65
N ALA A 407 -14.02 5.82 -3.85
CA ALA A 407 -15.21 5.91 -4.69
C ALA A 407 -15.86 4.54 -4.98
N SER A 408 -15.06 3.48 -5.14
CA SER A 408 -15.57 2.13 -5.40
C SER A 408 -16.35 1.52 -4.24
N LEU A 409 -16.21 2.05 -3.01
CA LEU A 409 -17.03 1.66 -1.86
C LEU A 409 -18.48 2.11 -2.02
N LEU A 410 -18.71 3.23 -2.73
CA LEU A 410 -20.04 3.75 -3.05
C LEU A 410 -20.57 3.19 -4.38
N GLY A 411 -19.66 2.79 -5.27
CA GLY A 411 -19.95 2.15 -6.55
C GLY A 411 -20.36 3.13 -7.66
N VAL A 412 -20.49 2.59 -8.87
CA VAL A 412 -20.76 3.34 -10.11
C VAL A 412 -22.02 4.20 -10.01
N GLU A 413 -23.08 3.74 -9.34
CA GLU A 413 -24.35 4.48 -9.22
C GLU A 413 -24.21 5.84 -8.52
N LEU A 414 -23.25 5.95 -7.59
CA LEU A 414 -23.01 7.18 -6.84
C LEU A 414 -21.80 7.96 -7.34
N CYS A 415 -20.80 7.28 -7.89
CA CYS A 415 -19.54 7.92 -8.26
C CYS A 415 -19.31 8.01 -9.77
N GLY A 416 -20.13 7.35 -10.58
CA GLY A 416 -19.91 7.18 -12.02
C GLY A 416 -18.76 6.20 -12.32
N GLY A 417 -18.64 5.85 -13.60
CA GLY A 417 -17.69 4.83 -14.08
C GLY A 417 -16.22 5.20 -13.86
N LYS A 418 -15.85 6.43 -14.23
CA LYS A 418 -14.48 6.95 -14.15
C LYS A 418 -13.94 6.94 -12.73
N ALA A 419 -14.70 7.45 -11.77
CA ALA A 419 -14.30 7.50 -10.37
C ALA A 419 -14.18 6.10 -9.76
N ASP A 420 -15.15 5.22 -10.02
CA ASP A 420 -15.12 3.82 -9.58
C ASP A 420 -13.88 3.10 -10.12
N ARG A 421 -13.57 3.30 -11.40
CA ARG A 421 -12.38 2.75 -12.05
C ARG A 421 -11.08 3.27 -11.43
N LEU A 422 -10.96 4.57 -11.20
CA LEU A 422 -9.81 5.20 -10.53
C LEU A 422 -9.61 4.67 -9.10
N SER A 423 -10.68 4.53 -8.33
CA SER A 423 -10.63 3.92 -6.99
C SER A 423 -10.19 2.46 -7.05
N LYS A 424 -10.71 1.66 -7.98
CA LYS A 424 -10.28 0.26 -8.17
C LYS A 424 -8.80 0.16 -8.54
N MET A 425 -8.31 1.02 -9.45
CA MET A 425 -6.88 1.06 -9.77
C MET A 425 -6.04 1.38 -8.54
N LYS A 426 -6.48 2.34 -7.71
CA LYS A 426 -5.80 2.62 -6.44
C LYS A 426 -5.76 1.41 -5.50
N ILE A 427 -6.86 0.65 -5.40
CA ILE A 427 -6.95 -0.59 -4.61
C ILE A 427 -5.97 -1.66 -5.14
N LEU A 428 -5.81 -1.74 -6.46
CA LEU A 428 -4.87 -2.66 -7.13
C LEU A 428 -3.40 -2.19 -7.06
N GLY A 429 -3.13 -1.12 -6.31
CA GLY A 429 -1.78 -0.60 -6.05
C GLY A 429 -1.24 0.37 -7.10
N PHE A 430 -2.01 0.72 -8.13
CA PHE A 430 -1.58 1.74 -9.09
C PHE A 430 -1.55 3.13 -8.44
N GLN A 431 -0.60 3.97 -8.87
CA GLN A 431 -0.62 5.37 -8.50
C GLN A 431 -1.76 6.08 -9.22
N VAL A 432 -2.66 6.64 -8.42
CA VAL A 432 -3.74 7.50 -8.88
C VAL A 432 -3.64 8.78 -8.06
N PRO A 433 -3.66 9.98 -8.67
CA PRO A 433 -3.60 11.22 -7.92
C PRO A 433 -4.71 11.28 -6.88
N HIS A 434 -4.43 11.94 -5.76
CA HIS A 434 -5.42 12.12 -4.70
C HIS A 434 -6.56 13.03 -5.19
N GLY A 435 -7.70 13.00 -4.50
CA GLY A 435 -8.82 13.83 -4.87
C GLY A 435 -10.11 13.40 -4.22
N ALA A 436 -11.20 13.83 -4.84
CA ALA A 436 -12.55 13.66 -4.35
C ALA A 436 -13.53 13.32 -5.47
N VAL A 437 -14.69 12.83 -5.07
CA VAL A 437 -15.86 12.67 -5.93
C VAL A 437 -17.02 13.37 -5.28
N LEU A 438 -17.53 14.40 -5.96
CA LEU A 438 -18.87 14.91 -5.70
C LEU A 438 -19.85 13.94 -6.35
N THR A 439 -20.64 13.25 -5.55
CA THR A 439 -21.43 12.11 -6.00
C THR A 439 -22.68 12.55 -6.74
N THR A 440 -23.36 11.59 -7.37
CA THR A 440 -24.65 11.82 -8.03
C THR A 440 -25.74 12.35 -7.09
N LYS A 441 -25.61 12.15 -5.75
CA LYS A 441 -26.53 12.74 -4.76
C LYS A 441 -26.46 14.26 -4.70
N LEU A 442 -25.27 14.84 -4.91
CA LEU A 442 -25.15 16.29 -5.00
C LEU A 442 -25.92 16.82 -6.22
N SER A 443 -25.78 16.14 -7.36
CA SER A 443 -26.54 16.50 -8.56
C SER A 443 -28.05 16.37 -8.35
N ASP A 444 -28.51 15.30 -7.69
CA ASP A 444 -29.92 15.12 -7.33
C ASP A 444 -30.42 16.27 -6.43
N LYS A 445 -29.63 16.70 -5.43
CA LYS A 445 -29.96 17.86 -4.57
C LYS A 445 -29.99 19.18 -5.32
N ILE A 446 -29.08 19.39 -6.27
CA ILE A 446 -29.08 20.58 -7.13
C ILE A 446 -30.36 20.61 -7.97
N LEU A 447 -30.80 19.47 -8.53
CA LEU A 447 -32.07 19.38 -9.25
C LEU A 447 -33.26 19.69 -8.35
N GLU A 448 -33.28 19.17 -7.12
CA GLU A 448 -34.32 19.48 -6.12
C GLU A 448 -34.40 20.99 -5.82
N LYS A 449 -33.24 21.66 -5.69
CA LYS A 449 -33.15 23.12 -5.52
C LYS A 449 -33.66 23.91 -6.72
N LEU A 450 -33.66 23.31 -7.91
CA LEU A 450 -34.28 23.87 -9.12
C LEU A 450 -35.77 23.51 -9.26
N GLY A 451 -36.35 22.84 -8.26
CA GLY A 451 -37.74 22.38 -8.26
C GLY A 451 -38.00 21.16 -9.15
N LEU A 452 -36.97 20.37 -9.43
CA LEU A 452 -37.03 19.16 -10.25
C LEU A 452 -36.74 17.93 -9.39
N LYS A 453 -37.49 16.85 -9.58
CA LYS A 453 -37.26 15.59 -8.87
C LYS A 453 -36.62 14.59 -9.83
N ALA A 454 -35.47 14.05 -9.48
CA ALA A 454 -34.79 13.02 -10.26
C ALA A 454 -35.58 11.68 -10.26
N PRO A 455 -35.57 10.90 -11.36
CA PRO A 455 -34.98 11.22 -12.66
C PRO A 455 -35.79 12.30 -13.41
N ILE A 456 -35.10 13.20 -14.12
CA ILE A 456 -35.74 14.27 -14.91
C ILE A 456 -35.86 13.88 -16.39
N MET A 457 -36.78 14.49 -17.13
CA MET A 457 -36.93 14.23 -18.56
C MET A 457 -35.89 15.01 -19.38
N VAL A 458 -35.53 14.51 -20.57
CA VAL A 458 -34.63 15.23 -21.51
C VAL A 458 -35.17 16.64 -21.83
N ALA A 459 -36.49 16.83 -21.85
CA ALA A 459 -37.12 18.13 -22.05
C ALA A 459 -36.77 19.16 -20.96
N ASP A 460 -36.38 18.72 -19.75
CA ASP A 460 -35.98 19.60 -18.66
C ASP A 460 -34.51 20.05 -18.75
N PHE A 461 -33.68 19.36 -19.56
CA PHE A 461 -32.23 19.62 -19.64
C PHE A 461 -31.90 21.06 -20.02
N PRO A 462 -32.55 21.71 -21.03
CA PRO A 462 -32.28 23.11 -21.34
C PRO A 462 -32.53 24.06 -20.16
N LYS A 463 -33.57 23.79 -19.36
CA LYS A 463 -33.88 24.59 -18.16
C LYS A 463 -32.79 24.43 -17.10
N VAL A 464 -32.32 23.21 -16.87
CA VAL A 464 -31.21 22.93 -15.94
C VAL A 464 -29.91 23.58 -16.43
N PHE A 465 -29.59 23.41 -17.70
CA PHE A 465 -28.40 23.99 -18.33
C PHE A 465 -28.36 25.51 -18.19
N GLN A 466 -29.48 26.19 -18.42
CA GLN A 466 -29.58 27.65 -18.26
C GLN A 466 -29.49 28.07 -16.79
N ALA A 467 -30.12 27.35 -15.88
CA ALA A 467 -30.07 27.66 -14.44
C ALA A 467 -28.67 27.50 -13.85
N LEU A 468 -27.90 26.50 -14.30
CA LEU A 468 -26.52 26.27 -13.85
C LEU A 468 -25.49 27.17 -14.52
N ALA A 469 -25.85 27.85 -15.62
CA ALA A 469 -25.00 28.90 -16.21
C ALA A 469 -24.83 30.11 -15.27
N SER A 470 -25.87 30.38 -14.46
CA SER A 470 -25.91 31.43 -13.46
C SER A 470 -26.49 30.87 -12.15
N PRO A 471 -25.72 30.02 -11.43
CA PRO A 471 -26.23 29.27 -10.30
C PRO A 471 -26.63 30.19 -9.13
N SER A 472 -27.70 29.83 -8.42
CA SER A 472 -28.14 30.58 -7.24
C SER A 472 -27.12 30.48 -6.10
N GLN A 473 -27.17 31.45 -5.17
CA GLN A 473 -26.30 31.45 -3.99
C GLN A 473 -26.48 30.16 -3.15
N GLU A 474 -27.68 29.56 -3.15
CA GLU A 474 -27.93 28.30 -2.45
C GLU A 474 -27.14 27.13 -3.07
N ILE A 475 -27.13 27.02 -4.41
CA ILE A 475 -26.38 25.99 -5.14
C ILE A 475 -24.87 26.19 -4.93
N ILE A 476 -24.39 27.44 -5.05
CA ILE A 476 -22.99 27.78 -4.81
C ILE A 476 -22.59 27.37 -3.39
N SER A 477 -23.41 27.72 -2.39
CA SER A 477 -23.13 27.40 -0.98
C SER A 477 -23.10 25.89 -0.72
N LEU A 478 -24.02 25.14 -1.33
CA LEU A 478 -24.07 23.68 -1.22
C LEU A 478 -22.76 23.02 -1.67
N VAL A 479 -22.27 23.39 -2.86
CA VAL A 479 -21.00 22.86 -3.40
C VAL A 479 -19.81 23.41 -2.59
N TYR A 480 -19.86 24.68 -2.18
CA TYR A 480 -18.80 25.32 -1.40
C TYR A 480 -18.48 24.55 -0.11
N PHE A 481 -19.50 24.16 0.67
CA PHE A 481 -19.30 23.48 1.94
C PHE A 481 -18.65 22.10 1.78
N LEU A 482 -18.97 21.37 0.70
CA LEU A 482 -18.38 20.06 0.44
C LEU A 482 -16.91 20.13 0.05
N LEU A 483 -16.46 21.26 -0.48
CA LEU A 483 -15.09 21.44 -0.99
C LEU A 483 -14.16 22.20 -0.05
N ALA A 484 -14.63 22.58 1.14
CA ALA A 484 -13.90 23.47 2.06
C ALA A 484 -12.42 23.08 2.26
N ASP A 485 -12.14 21.78 2.46
CA ASP A 485 -10.78 21.28 2.69
C ASP A 485 -9.88 21.39 1.45
N TYR A 486 -10.43 21.17 0.25
CA TYR A 486 -9.67 21.27 -1.02
C TYR A 486 -9.41 22.72 -1.40
N LYS A 487 -10.35 23.61 -1.08
CA LYS A 487 -10.23 25.04 -1.37
C LYS A 487 -9.11 25.73 -0.62
N GLN A 488 -8.83 25.26 0.60
CA GLN A 488 -7.75 25.80 1.44
C GLN A 488 -6.38 25.25 1.06
N SER A 489 -6.31 24.28 0.13
CA SER A 489 -5.04 23.76 -0.34
C SER A 489 -4.39 24.72 -1.36
N ASN A 490 -3.06 24.81 -1.33
CA ASN A 490 -2.28 25.50 -2.37
C ASN A 490 -2.10 24.64 -3.64
N LYS A 491 -2.91 23.58 -3.80
CA LYS A 491 -2.82 22.64 -4.93
C LYS A 491 -3.76 23.06 -6.06
N ALA A 492 -3.40 22.68 -7.28
CA ALA A 492 -4.30 22.75 -8.43
C ALA A 492 -4.99 21.40 -8.64
N PHE A 493 -6.19 21.43 -9.22
CA PHE A 493 -7.01 20.26 -9.48
C PHE A 493 -7.46 20.20 -10.93
N SER A 494 -7.82 19.01 -11.39
CA SER A 494 -8.72 18.82 -12.52
C SER A 494 -10.13 18.53 -12.01
N THR A 495 -11.14 19.10 -12.68
CA THR A 495 -12.55 18.76 -12.47
C THR A 495 -13.04 18.01 -13.70
N ARG A 496 -13.39 16.74 -13.54
CA ARG A 496 -13.76 15.83 -14.62
C ARG A 496 -15.15 15.28 -14.38
N SER A 497 -15.90 15.06 -15.45
CA SER A 497 -17.14 14.28 -15.40
C SER A 497 -16.88 12.81 -15.06
N SER A 498 -17.81 12.21 -14.33
CA SER A 498 -17.89 10.76 -14.14
C SER A 498 -19.35 10.35 -14.22
N ALA A 499 -19.79 9.91 -15.40
CA ALA A 499 -21.19 9.55 -15.62
C ALA A 499 -21.47 8.08 -15.27
N THR A 500 -22.70 7.77 -14.88
CA THR A 500 -23.13 6.38 -14.56
C THR A 500 -23.19 5.46 -15.79
N ILE A 501 -23.28 6.04 -16.99
CA ILE A 501 -23.44 5.33 -18.26
C ILE A 501 -22.20 5.37 -19.16
N GLU A 502 -21.09 5.95 -18.70
CA GLU A 502 -19.87 6.23 -19.51
C GLU A 502 -19.17 4.94 -19.99
N ASP A 503 -19.29 3.83 -19.25
CA ASP A 503 -18.54 2.58 -19.47
C ASP A 503 -19.39 1.46 -20.13
N GLY A 504 -20.55 1.81 -20.70
CA GLY A 504 -21.39 0.90 -21.48
C GLY A 504 -20.86 0.68 -22.90
N SER A 505 -20.54 -0.58 -23.23
CA SER A 505 -19.90 -1.07 -24.48
C SER A 505 -20.48 -0.70 -25.86
N LYS A 506 -21.44 0.22 -25.97
CA LYS A 506 -22.02 0.63 -27.26
C LYS A 506 -22.27 2.14 -27.43
N ASP A 507 -22.26 2.92 -26.36
CA ASP A 507 -22.65 4.34 -26.39
C ASP A 507 -21.65 5.20 -25.59
N SER A 508 -20.36 5.15 -25.94
CA SER A 508 -19.36 5.92 -25.22
C SER A 508 -19.60 7.42 -25.44
N MET A 509 -20.02 8.13 -24.38
CA MET A 509 -20.14 9.60 -24.35
C MET A 509 -18.77 10.29 -24.19
N ALA A 510 -17.71 9.65 -24.69
CA ALA A 510 -16.34 10.10 -24.55
C ALA A 510 -16.17 11.49 -25.17
N GLY A 511 -15.59 12.41 -24.41
CA GLY A 511 -15.35 13.79 -24.84
C GLY A 511 -16.62 14.66 -24.95
N MET A 512 -17.79 14.20 -24.53
CA MET A 512 -19.04 14.99 -24.59
C MET A 512 -19.27 15.90 -23.38
N PHE A 513 -18.50 15.71 -22.31
CA PHE A 513 -18.62 16.43 -21.06
C PHE A 513 -17.42 17.35 -20.83
N ASP A 514 -17.64 18.40 -20.05
CA ASP A 514 -16.58 19.34 -19.72
C ASP A 514 -15.53 18.68 -18.81
N THR A 515 -14.26 19.01 -19.08
CA THR A 515 -13.12 18.77 -18.22
C THR A 515 -12.35 20.07 -18.10
N HIS A 516 -11.97 20.43 -16.88
CA HIS A 516 -11.17 21.62 -16.62
C HIS A 516 -9.89 21.21 -15.89
N LEU A 517 -8.73 21.64 -16.37
CA LEU A 517 -7.43 21.39 -15.76
C LEU A 517 -6.89 22.65 -15.06
N ASN A 518 -5.91 22.47 -14.17
CA ASN A 518 -5.28 23.57 -13.42
C ASN A 518 -6.26 24.49 -12.68
N VAL A 519 -7.36 23.92 -12.18
CA VAL A 519 -8.37 24.62 -11.41
C VAL A 519 -7.80 24.92 -10.02
N SER A 520 -7.72 26.21 -9.68
CA SER A 520 -7.32 26.64 -8.34
C SER A 520 -8.38 26.28 -7.30
N GLY A 521 -7.99 26.17 -6.03
CA GLY A 521 -8.94 25.95 -4.94
C GLY A 521 -10.11 26.95 -4.92
N ASN A 522 -9.88 28.20 -5.30
CA ASN A 522 -10.93 29.22 -5.36
C ASN A 522 -11.96 28.97 -6.49
N ASP A 523 -11.52 28.38 -7.60
CA ASP A 523 -12.33 28.16 -8.79
C ASP A 523 -13.01 26.77 -8.81
N LEU A 524 -12.70 25.90 -7.85
CA LEU A 524 -13.24 24.53 -7.75
C LEU A 524 -14.76 24.48 -7.75
N VAL A 525 -15.41 25.39 -7.03
CA VAL A 525 -16.88 25.44 -6.93
C VAL A 525 -17.50 25.71 -8.29
N THR A 526 -17.02 26.77 -8.96
CA THR A 526 -17.53 27.18 -10.27
C THR A 526 -17.28 26.10 -11.33
N ASN A 527 -16.09 25.51 -11.36
CA ASN A 527 -15.76 24.47 -12.34
C ASN A 527 -16.51 23.16 -12.08
N SER A 528 -16.76 22.79 -10.81
CA SER A 528 -17.61 21.64 -10.48
C SER A 528 -19.04 21.83 -10.98
N ILE A 529 -19.60 23.03 -10.82
CA ILE A 529 -20.94 23.35 -11.34
C ILE A 529 -20.96 23.30 -12.87
N LYS A 530 -19.92 23.79 -13.55
CA LYS A 530 -19.80 23.69 -15.03
C LYS A 530 -19.75 22.25 -15.51
N VAL A 531 -19.01 21.37 -14.83
CA VAL A 531 -19.01 19.93 -15.15
C VAL A 531 -20.42 19.35 -15.02
N ILE A 532 -21.15 19.65 -13.94
CA ILE A 532 -22.55 19.22 -13.77
C ILE A 532 -23.43 19.81 -14.87
N GLN A 533 -23.26 21.09 -15.19
CA GLN A 533 -23.98 21.78 -16.25
C GLN A 533 -23.78 21.10 -17.60
N SER A 534 -22.55 20.68 -17.93
CA SER A 534 -22.22 20.04 -19.22
C SER A 534 -23.06 18.78 -19.49
N ALA A 535 -23.48 18.07 -18.44
CA ALA A 535 -24.36 16.90 -18.53
C ALA A 535 -25.78 17.23 -19.02
N PHE A 536 -26.16 18.50 -19.04
CA PHE A 536 -27.44 18.99 -19.55
C PHE A 536 -27.31 19.77 -20.86
N SER A 537 -26.14 19.71 -21.51
CA SER A 537 -25.87 20.48 -22.73
C SER A 537 -26.68 19.99 -23.95
N PRO A 538 -26.85 20.83 -24.98
CA PRO A 538 -27.55 20.44 -26.21
C PRO A 538 -26.96 19.20 -26.89
N LEU A 539 -25.65 18.99 -26.78
CA LEU A 539 -24.95 17.83 -27.34
C LEU A 539 -25.38 16.53 -26.64
N ILE A 540 -25.53 16.57 -25.32
CA ILE A 540 -26.04 15.44 -24.53
C ILE A 540 -27.52 15.18 -24.87
N VAL A 541 -28.34 16.22 -24.97
CA VAL A 541 -29.75 16.11 -25.37
C VAL A 541 -29.88 15.40 -26.72
N GLN A 542 -29.06 15.78 -27.70
CA GLN A 542 -29.03 15.13 -29.01
C GLN A 542 -28.64 13.64 -28.90
N HIS A 543 -27.60 13.33 -28.12
CA HIS A 543 -27.16 11.95 -27.92
C HIS A 543 -28.24 11.08 -27.26
N LEU A 544 -28.87 11.57 -26.18
CA LEU A 544 -29.91 10.83 -25.45
C LEU A 544 -31.19 10.63 -26.29
N ASN A 545 -31.56 11.59 -27.13
CA ASN A 545 -32.69 11.44 -28.04
C ASN A 545 -32.46 10.35 -29.11
N ASN A 546 -31.20 10.15 -29.51
CA ASN A 546 -30.83 9.10 -30.47
C ASN A 546 -30.73 7.72 -29.80
N ASN A 547 -30.63 7.66 -28.46
CA ASN A 547 -30.43 6.44 -27.68
C ASN A 547 -31.54 6.26 -26.63
N LEU A 548 -32.66 5.69 -27.08
CA LEU A 548 -33.88 5.50 -26.29
C LEU A 548 -33.60 4.73 -24.97
N GLY A 549 -34.03 5.31 -23.84
CA GLY A 549 -33.97 4.69 -22.51
C GLY A 549 -32.69 4.96 -21.70
N LEU A 550 -31.73 5.74 -22.22
CA LEU A 550 -30.53 6.13 -21.47
C LEU A 550 -30.77 7.33 -20.53
N ALA A 551 -31.68 8.23 -20.88
CA ALA A 551 -31.88 9.49 -20.16
C ALA A 551 -32.22 9.31 -18.67
N GLU A 552 -33.10 8.34 -18.34
CA GLU A 552 -33.53 8.08 -16.96
C GLU A 552 -32.41 7.45 -16.09
N LYS A 553 -31.38 6.91 -16.72
CA LYS A 553 -30.25 6.21 -16.07
C LYS A 553 -29.02 7.10 -15.92
N MET A 554 -28.97 8.20 -16.67
CA MET A 554 -27.83 9.09 -16.69
C MET A 554 -27.82 9.98 -15.45
N LYS A 555 -26.84 9.73 -14.59
CA LYS A 555 -26.46 10.63 -13.51
C LYS A 555 -25.01 11.04 -13.68
N ILE A 556 -24.68 12.22 -13.17
CA ILE A 556 -23.34 12.78 -13.24
C ILE A 556 -22.76 12.92 -11.85
N ALA A 557 -21.54 12.42 -11.66
CA ALA A 557 -20.67 12.77 -10.55
C ALA A 557 -19.52 13.65 -11.08
N VAL A 558 -18.86 14.38 -10.19
CA VAL A 558 -17.68 15.20 -10.51
C VAL A 558 -16.47 14.64 -9.79
N VAL A 559 -15.46 14.22 -10.55
CA VAL A 559 -14.15 13.87 -10.02
C VAL A 559 -13.33 15.14 -9.90
N LEU A 560 -12.88 15.43 -8.69
CA LEU A 560 -11.80 16.35 -8.41
C LEU A 560 -10.53 15.54 -8.26
N GLN A 561 -9.52 15.80 -9.06
CA GLN A 561 -8.26 15.05 -9.03
C GLN A 561 -7.10 16.04 -8.97
N GLU A 562 -6.23 15.91 -7.98
CA GLU A 562 -5.04 16.75 -7.83
C GLU A 562 -4.19 16.71 -9.11
N MET A 563 -3.70 17.87 -9.53
CA MET A 563 -2.78 17.97 -10.65
C MET A 563 -1.41 17.41 -10.22
N VAL A 564 -0.84 16.56 -11.08
CA VAL A 564 0.54 16.09 -10.95
C VAL A 564 1.45 17.09 -11.64
N ASP A 565 2.59 17.39 -11.02
CA ASP A 565 3.65 18.21 -11.63
C ASP A 565 4.35 17.41 -12.75
N ALA A 566 3.76 17.49 -13.94
CA ALA A 566 4.08 16.65 -15.09
C ALA A 566 5.42 17.06 -15.73
N ARG A 567 6.37 16.13 -15.79
CA ARG A 567 7.52 16.22 -16.71
C ARG A 567 7.07 15.90 -18.13
N CYS A 568 6.33 14.79 -18.27
CA CYS A 568 5.67 14.40 -19.51
C CYS A 568 4.38 13.63 -19.22
N ALA A 569 3.48 13.61 -20.18
CA ALA A 569 2.21 12.91 -20.08
C ALA A 569 1.86 12.28 -21.42
N GLY A 570 0.79 11.50 -21.45
CA GLY A 570 0.40 10.83 -22.67
C GLY A 570 -0.75 9.87 -22.54
N VAL A 571 -0.91 9.08 -23.60
CA VAL A 571 -1.93 8.02 -23.68
C VAL A 571 -1.28 6.69 -24.05
N ILE A 572 -1.91 5.59 -23.63
CA ILE A 572 -1.56 4.24 -24.07
C ILE A 572 -2.82 3.58 -24.63
N PHE A 573 -2.70 3.05 -25.84
CA PHE A 573 -3.68 2.15 -26.43
C PHE A 573 -3.15 0.73 -26.37
N GLY A 574 -3.78 -0.13 -25.56
CA GLY A 574 -3.35 -1.52 -25.35
C GLY A 574 -3.56 -2.46 -26.55
N ALA A 575 -4.12 -1.95 -27.64
CA ALA A 575 -4.29 -2.62 -28.93
C ALA A 575 -4.36 -1.57 -30.04
N LYS A 576 -3.99 -1.95 -31.27
CA LYS A 576 -4.10 -1.07 -32.44
C LYS A 576 -5.54 -0.99 -32.93
N ALA A 577 -6.27 0.02 -32.45
CA ALA A 577 -7.71 0.18 -32.65
C ALA A 577 -8.15 0.11 -34.12
N GLN A 578 -7.41 0.70 -35.06
CA GLN A 578 -7.80 0.73 -36.49
C GLN A 578 -7.71 -0.64 -37.17
N THR A 579 -6.94 -1.57 -36.61
CA THR A 579 -6.71 -2.91 -37.20
C THR A 579 -7.26 -4.04 -36.34
N GLY A 580 -7.69 -3.75 -35.11
CA GLY A 580 -8.01 -4.77 -34.11
C GLY A 580 -6.81 -5.60 -33.63
N ASN A 581 -5.58 -5.26 -34.03
CA ASN A 581 -4.40 -6.03 -33.68
C ASN A 581 -4.08 -5.84 -32.19
N THR A 582 -4.40 -6.86 -31.40
CA THR A 582 -4.14 -6.85 -29.97
C THR A 582 -2.67 -6.99 -29.64
N ASP A 583 -1.81 -7.58 -30.47
CA ASP A 583 -0.37 -7.76 -30.15
C ASP A 583 0.38 -6.42 -30.00
N ILE A 584 -0.17 -5.33 -30.54
CA ILE A 584 0.51 -4.03 -30.58
C ILE A 584 -0.03 -3.12 -29.48
N VAL A 585 0.87 -2.66 -28.60
CA VAL A 585 0.61 -1.56 -27.65
C VAL A 585 1.20 -0.28 -28.22
N GLU A 586 0.40 0.77 -28.34
CA GLU A 586 0.81 2.09 -28.82
C GLU A 586 0.89 3.06 -27.65
N ILE A 587 2.03 3.74 -27.49
CA ILE A 587 2.27 4.73 -26.43
C ILE A 587 2.56 6.06 -27.11
N GLU A 588 1.83 7.10 -26.72
CA GLU A 588 2.06 8.46 -27.18
C GLU A 588 2.44 9.34 -26.00
N ALA A 589 3.43 10.22 -26.19
CA ALA A 589 3.95 11.10 -25.13
C ALA A 589 4.18 12.53 -25.62
N ASN A 590 3.90 13.51 -24.75
CA ASN A 590 4.20 14.92 -24.93
C ASN A 590 4.89 15.50 -23.68
N GLN A 591 5.63 16.59 -23.84
CA GLN A 591 6.19 17.33 -22.72
C GLN A 591 5.10 18.10 -21.97
N GLY A 592 5.18 18.13 -20.64
CA GLY A 592 4.22 18.83 -19.78
C GLY A 592 2.86 18.12 -19.70
N LEU A 593 1.78 18.90 -19.72
CA LEU A 593 0.41 18.40 -19.50
C LEU A 593 -0.14 17.63 -20.71
N GLY A 594 -0.80 16.51 -20.45
CA GLY A 594 -1.33 15.58 -21.48
C GLY A 594 -2.51 16.10 -22.29
N GLU A 595 -3.10 17.24 -21.92
CA GLU A 595 -4.29 17.80 -22.58
C GLU A 595 -4.11 18.01 -24.09
N ALA A 596 -2.92 18.43 -24.50
CA ALA A 596 -2.61 18.65 -25.90
C ALA A 596 -2.65 17.33 -26.71
N ILE A 597 -2.31 16.18 -26.11
CA ILE A 597 -2.43 14.87 -26.77
C ILE A 597 -3.88 14.46 -26.89
N VAL A 598 -4.63 14.50 -25.78
CA VAL A 598 -6.04 14.05 -25.75
C VAL A 598 -6.91 14.88 -26.70
N SER A 599 -6.63 16.18 -26.82
CA SER A 599 -7.33 17.10 -27.75
C SER A 599 -6.83 17.05 -29.19
N GLY A 600 -5.76 16.29 -29.48
CA GLY A 600 -5.12 16.23 -30.80
C GLY A 600 -4.41 17.53 -31.23
N GLN A 601 -4.15 18.45 -30.28
CA GLN A 601 -3.52 19.76 -30.53
C GLN A 601 -2.00 19.77 -30.29
N ALA A 602 -1.43 18.65 -29.82
CA ALA A 602 0.00 18.53 -29.55
C ALA A 602 0.81 18.70 -30.85
N LYS A 603 1.69 19.71 -30.87
CA LYS A 603 2.54 20.02 -32.02
C LYS A 603 3.66 18.99 -32.25
N GLN A 604 4.08 18.30 -31.19
CA GLN A 604 5.10 17.25 -31.22
C GLN A 604 4.69 16.14 -30.27
N VAL A 605 4.61 14.91 -30.79
CA VAL A 605 4.24 13.70 -30.05
C VAL A 605 5.30 12.64 -30.33
N GLU A 606 5.87 12.06 -29.28
CA GLU A 606 6.69 10.84 -29.39
C GLU A 606 5.75 9.64 -29.40
N GLN A 607 6.00 8.69 -30.29
CA GLN A 607 5.18 7.49 -30.46
C GLN A 607 6.06 6.25 -30.38
N TYR A 608 5.67 5.30 -29.52
CA TYR A 608 6.24 3.98 -29.46
C TYR A 608 5.20 2.93 -29.86
N LYS A 609 5.67 1.88 -30.53
CA LYS A 609 4.93 0.62 -30.67
C LYS A 609 5.71 -0.51 -30.04
N PHE A 610 5.02 -1.28 -29.21
CA PHE A 610 5.54 -2.47 -28.57
C PHE A 610 4.81 -3.70 -29.12
N SER A 611 5.54 -4.77 -29.39
CA SER A 611 4.96 -6.10 -29.58
C SER A 611 4.85 -6.79 -28.22
N ARG A 612 3.65 -7.28 -27.90
CA ARG A 612 3.39 -8.01 -26.66
C ARG A 612 4.05 -9.39 -26.68
N SER A 613 3.91 -10.12 -27.77
CA SER A 613 4.50 -11.46 -27.93
C SER A 613 6.04 -11.44 -27.88
N GLU A 614 6.66 -10.43 -28.49
CA GLU A 614 8.12 -10.29 -28.50
C GLU A 614 8.68 -9.49 -27.31
N ARG A 615 7.81 -8.82 -26.55
CA ARG A 615 8.14 -7.92 -25.42
C ARG A 615 9.21 -6.88 -25.76
N LYS A 616 9.13 -6.30 -26.96
CA LYS A 616 10.14 -5.35 -27.46
C LYS A 616 9.51 -4.17 -28.20
N ILE A 617 10.26 -3.08 -28.26
CA ILE A 617 9.95 -1.92 -29.11
C ILE A 617 10.15 -2.35 -30.56
N ILE A 618 9.11 -2.21 -31.37
CA ILE A 618 9.16 -2.50 -32.81
C ILE A 618 9.27 -1.22 -33.64
N GLU A 619 8.82 -0.09 -33.09
CA GLU A 619 8.85 1.21 -33.77
C GLU A 619 8.93 2.34 -32.75
N ARG A 620 9.73 3.37 -33.07
CA ARG A 620 9.81 4.65 -32.34
C ARG A 620 9.79 5.78 -33.36
N LYS A 621 8.97 6.80 -33.12
CA LYS A 621 8.83 8.01 -33.96
C LYS A 621 8.71 9.26 -33.09
N GLY A 622 9.08 10.42 -33.63
CA GLY A 622 8.92 11.70 -32.95
C GLY A 622 10.14 12.13 -32.13
N PRO A 623 9.99 13.16 -31.26
CA PRO A 623 11.05 13.68 -30.39
C PRO A 623 11.45 12.68 -29.29
N GLU A 624 12.54 12.95 -28.57
CA GLU A 624 12.98 12.16 -27.40
C GLU A 624 12.45 12.76 -26.10
N ILE A 625 11.30 12.25 -25.64
CA ILE A 625 10.61 12.69 -24.43
C ILE A 625 10.76 11.64 -23.34
N LEU A 626 10.57 10.37 -23.70
CA LEU A 626 10.70 9.22 -22.82
C LEU A 626 12.08 8.59 -22.94
N SER A 627 12.65 8.20 -21.80
CA SER A 627 13.78 7.26 -21.79
C SER A 627 13.30 5.84 -22.13
N GLN A 628 14.20 4.97 -22.57
CA GLN A 628 13.82 3.55 -22.82
C GLN A 628 13.26 2.85 -21.57
N PRO A 629 13.82 3.02 -20.35
CA PRO A 629 13.20 2.53 -19.12
C PRO A 629 11.76 3.02 -18.92
N GLU A 630 11.50 4.31 -19.15
CA GLU A 630 10.16 4.89 -19.01
C GLU A 630 9.16 4.28 -20.00
N ALA A 631 9.55 4.14 -21.27
CA ALA A 631 8.70 3.52 -22.28
C ALA A 631 8.38 2.05 -21.94
N LYS A 632 9.36 1.30 -21.42
CA LYS A 632 9.15 -0.09 -20.95
C LYS A 632 8.23 -0.14 -19.73
N ALA A 633 8.40 0.76 -18.76
CA ALA A 633 7.55 0.83 -17.57
C ALA A 633 6.08 1.16 -17.94
N LEU A 634 5.87 2.04 -18.91
CA LEU A 634 4.52 2.33 -19.45
C LEU A 634 3.92 1.12 -20.20
N PHE A 635 4.72 0.37 -20.95
CA PHE A 635 4.27 -0.90 -21.54
C PHE A 635 3.84 -1.90 -20.44
N MET A 636 4.63 -2.02 -19.37
CA MET A 636 4.29 -2.89 -18.23
C MET A 636 3.02 -2.42 -17.50
N LEU A 637 2.82 -1.11 -17.33
CA LEU A 637 1.58 -0.52 -16.82
C LEU A 637 0.37 -0.98 -17.66
N SER A 638 0.49 -0.90 -18.99
CA SER A 638 -0.57 -1.33 -19.92
C SER A 638 -0.92 -2.80 -19.77
N GLU A 639 0.10 -3.67 -19.74
CA GLU A 639 -0.10 -5.11 -19.57
C GLU A 639 -0.75 -5.45 -18.24
N ARG A 640 -0.35 -4.75 -17.19
CA ARG A 640 -0.89 -4.99 -15.86
C ARG A 640 -2.35 -4.55 -15.76
N LEU A 641 -2.68 -3.35 -16.24
CA LEU A 641 -4.08 -2.91 -16.28
C LEU A 641 -4.95 -3.84 -17.15
N ARG A 642 -4.43 -4.33 -18.28
CA ARG A 642 -5.11 -5.32 -19.12
C ARG A 642 -5.44 -6.60 -18.33
N GLN A 643 -4.47 -7.17 -17.62
CA GLN A 643 -4.65 -8.39 -16.82
C GLN A 643 -5.67 -8.21 -15.68
N GLU A 644 -5.58 -7.09 -14.96
CA GLU A 644 -6.48 -6.79 -13.84
C GLU A 644 -7.93 -6.52 -14.30
N PHE A 645 -8.11 -6.04 -15.54
CA PHE A 645 -9.42 -5.73 -16.12
C PHE A 645 -9.82 -6.75 -17.21
N ASN A 646 -9.92 -8.02 -16.81
CA ASN A 646 -10.48 -9.12 -17.60
C ASN A 646 -9.78 -9.33 -18.96
N ASP A 647 -8.44 -9.21 -18.98
CA ASP A 647 -7.62 -9.36 -20.18
C ASP A 647 -8.01 -8.46 -21.36
N THR A 648 -8.76 -7.38 -21.11
CA THR A 648 -9.27 -6.48 -22.15
C THR A 648 -8.26 -5.37 -22.40
N PRO A 649 -7.88 -5.06 -23.67
CA PRO A 649 -7.02 -3.93 -23.98
C PRO A 649 -7.56 -2.64 -23.37
N GLN A 650 -6.68 -1.77 -22.91
CA GLN A 650 -7.05 -0.56 -22.18
C GLN A 650 -6.66 0.70 -22.95
N ASP A 651 -7.44 1.76 -22.78
CA ASP A 651 -7.12 3.15 -23.14
C ASP A 651 -6.78 3.90 -21.85
N ILE A 652 -5.53 4.33 -21.71
CA ILE A 652 -4.94 4.79 -20.44
C ILE A 652 -4.38 6.19 -20.62
N GLU A 653 -4.82 7.13 -19.80
CA GLU A 653 -4.16 8.43 -19.63
C GLU A 653 -3.16 8.35 -18.48
N TRP A 654 -1.93 8.82 -18.71
CA TRP A 654 -0.85 8.74 -17.73
C TRP A 654 -0.02 10.02 -17.68
N VAL A 655 0.72 10.18 -16.59
CA VAL A 655 1.72 11.23 -16.41
C VAL A 655 2.94 10.68 -15.67
N ILE A 656 4.12 11.13 -16.08
CA ILE A 656 5.36 10.94 -15.32
C ILE A 656 5.71 12.28 -14.67
N ASP A 657 5.83 12.29 -13.36
CA ASP A 657 6.19 13.49 -12.61
C ASP A 657 7.70 13.80 -12.67
N GLN A 658 8.11 14.92 -12.07
CA GLN A 658 9.52 15.33 -11.99
C GLN A 658 10.43 14.32 -11.29
N SER A 659 9.87 13.44 -10.45
CA SER A 659 10.61 12.42 -9.71
C SER A 659 10.63 11.05 -10.41
N GLY A 660 10.06 10.96 -11.63
CA GLY A 660 10.01 9.71 -12.39
C GLY A 660 8.92 8.74 -11.92
N GLN A 661 7.91 9.19 -11.17
CA GLN A 661 6.79 8.33 -10.78
C GLN A 661 5.71 8.34 -11.87
N ILE A 662 5.20 7.15 -12.21
CA ILE A 662 4.10 6.99 -13.18
C ILE A 662 2.78 7.07 -12.43
N TRP A 663 1.92 8.00 -12.83
CA TRP A 663 0.56 8.14 -12.32
C TRP A 663 -0.45 7.84 -13.42
N VAL A 664 -1.50 7.10 -13.07
CA VAL A 664 -2.65 6.85 -13.93
C VAL A 664 -3.70 7.92 -13.67
N LEU A 665 -4.03 8.69 -14.70
CA LEU A 665 -5.04 9.74 -14.64
C LEU A 665 -6.44 9.20 -14.97
N GLN A 666 -6.50 8.22 -15.87
CA GLN A 666 -7.71 7.55 -16.32
C GLN A 666 -7.36 6.21 -16.97
N SER A 667 -8.28 5.25 -16.92
CA SER A 667 -8.21 4.02 -17.70
C SER A 667 -9.62 3.56 -18.05
N ARG A 668 -9.80 2.97 -19.23
CA ARG A 668 -11.06 2.37 -19.67
C ARG A 668 -10.81 1.23 -20.66
N ASP A 669 -11.80 0.36 -20.83
CA ASP A 669 -11.73 -0.70 -21.83
C ASP A 669 -11.68 -0.10 -23.24
N LEU A 670 -10.71 -0.56 -24.04
CA LEU A 670 -10.56 -0.15 -25.42
C LEU A 670 -11.44 -1.02 -26.32
N PHE A 671 -12.50 -0.43 -26.88
CA PHE A 671 -13.38 -1.12 -27.81
C PHE A 671 -12.74 -1.21 -29.19
N LEU A 672 -12.43 -2.44 -29.60
CA LEU A 672 -12.02 -2.75 -30.96
C LEU A 672 -13.30 -2.86 -31.81
N GLY A 673 -13.50 -1.92 -32.73
CA GLY A 673 -14.61 -1.99 -33.69
C GLY A 673 -14.60 -3.36 -34.37
N ARG A 674 -15.72 -4.10 -34.27
CA ARG A 674 -15.91 -5.35 -34.99
C ARG A 674 -16.39 -5.11 -36.40
#